data_AF-A0A848AWW6-F1
#
_entry.id   AF-A0A848AWW6-F1
#
_cell.length_a   1.000
_cell.length_b   1.000
_cell.length_c   1.000
_cell.angle_alpha   90.00
_cell.angle_beta   90.00
_cell.angle_gamma   90.00
#
_symmetry.space_group_name_H-M   'P 1'
#
loop_
_entity.id
_entity.type
_entity.pdbx_description
1 polymer ?
#
loop_
_entity_poly.entity_id
_entity_poly.type
_entity_poly.pdbx_seq_one_letter_code
_entity_poly.pdbx_strand_id
1 'polypeptide(L)'
;MLNGSTISTNNAANGAGVYAEAGSTLTLTSGSVGNNTATGDGGGIWTAADVTLATGFTVTGNTAGNSGGVYASDSARVTLNGGTLNRNTATYSGGGIYLANGTSLEMLNGSTISTNSAANGAGVYAEAGSTLTLTSGSISNNTATGDGGGIWTATDIALATGFTVTGNSAVNGGGVYASGNAKVTLNGATISGNTASSNGGGIYLTNGTSLEMLNGSTISANSAANGAGVYAEAGSILMLNSGSISNNTATGDGGGIWTATDIALATGFTVTGNSAVNGGGVYASGSALITIDEGGNIDLNTAANGGGIYLAGSSVLAVNGGSITNNTAFSNGGGIYAAAGTTLNLVSGSISDNTATGGNGGGVWTATGTTVDRISITGNRADNGYGGGLYATGPAVVTVYGSITLNSAANGGGIAVVDGAQVTLKHDAAVNRNQAASGGGVYVGSSGRFTAEDAFINGNIATADGGGVYSADQGYSYITRTQIDGNRAGGAGGGLHVAGGELLIHETTVSRNAAANGGGVSVAGGEFGAVNSTIGFNTATGNGGGVFQSGGVTRLVNVTVAADRSAGAASGTGFELSGGEAYLLNNIIYGDGLANDVQYNGGTLDGFNNIYGSFSSRNWTGNIAATYRNSFGDDVALRVNPGAGRTETIAILSTSDAAAYGVQTGYTRSSDGTSIDAMFFRTTKGWLEFAGSSADAPEIVVGADQRQVNDGDGVHYWAGAYSIAPSIQPPVPPPVDPELPWNILKDHSNHKGFTQTFEDARGCLVYVSRIDLRRVPDGEFTVRFKPAVHQTELSDALRLFEHNSSEWPAELETSELLPVRHELFQDHFNRSLEQMVHLPSKFAAPGHFANPVIGH
;
A
#
# COMPACT_ATOMS: atom_id res chain seq x y z
N MET A 1 58.49 38.98 -4.49
CA MET A 1 57.51 39.22 -5.58
C MET A 1 58.04 38.58 -6.84
N LEU A 2 57.28 37.67 -7.46
CA LEU A 2 57.61 37.11 -8.78
C LEU A 2 56.68 37.77 -9.82
N ASN A 3 57.27 38.35 -10.86
CA ASN A 3 56.56 39.05 -11.93
C ASN A 3 57.26 38.71 -13.26
N GLY A 4 56.52 38.11 -14.20
CA GLY A 4 57.03 37.61 -15.48
C GLY A 4 58.10 36.53 -15.34
N SER A 5 58.18 35.87 -14.19
CA SER A 5 59.28 34.94 -13.86
C SER A 5 58.85 33.48 -14.02
N THR A 6 59.77 32.64 -14.49
CA THR A 6 59.59 31.19 -14.57
C THR A 6 60.60 30.49 -13.65
N ILE A 7 60.12 29.67 -12.72
CA ILE A 7 60.94 28.83 -11.86
C ILE A 7 60.66 27.37 -12.21
N SER A 8 61.66 26.67 -12.73
CA SER A 8 61.45 25.31 -13.21
C SER A 8 62.65 24.38 -13.04
N THR A 9 62.38 23.08 -13.10
CA THR A 9 63.38 22.00 -13.16
C THR A 9 64.30 21.92 -11.94
N ASN A 10 63.84 22.41 -10.80
CA ASN A 10 64.57 22.33 -9.54
C ASN A 10 64.28 21.02 -8.81
N ASN A 11 65.22 20.61 -7.97
CA ASN A 11 65.08 19.46 -7.08
C ASN A 11 65.42 19.88 -5.64
N ALA A 12 64.55 19.57 -4.68
CA ALA A 12 64.76 19.91 -3.28
C ALA A 12 64.11 18.88 -2.34
N ALA A 13 64.37 19.01 -1.04
CA ALA A 13 63.60 18.26 -0.04
C ALA A 13 62.16 18.78 0.03
N ASN A 14 61.98 20.10 0.19
CA ASN A 14 60.68 20.78 0.24
C ASN A 14 60.73 22.06 -0.61
N GLY A 15 59.58 22.50 -1.14
CA GLY A 15 59.47 23.80 -1.82
C GLY A 15 60.39 23.92 -3.03
N ALA A 16 60.45 22.89 -3.88
CA ALA A 16 61.50 22.80 -4.91
C ALA A 16 61.48 23.99 -5.89
N GLY A 17 60.30 24.54 -6.20
CA GLY A 17 60.21 25.83 -6.86
C GLY A 17 60.40 27.01 -5.89
N VAL A 18 59.54 27.09 -4.88
CA VAL A 18 59.56 28.17 -3.88
C VAL A 18 59.36 27.60 -2.47
N TYR A 19 60.21 28.03 -1.55
CA TYR A 19 60.07 27.78 -0.11
C TYR A 19 59.88 29.12 0.60
N ALA A 20 58.73 29.33 1.24
CA ALA A 20 58.37 30.58 1.91
C ALA A 20 58.11 30.36 3.40
N GLU A 21 58.98 30.89 4.25
CA GLU A 21 58.91 30.77 5.71
C GLU A 21 57.91 31.75 6.35
N ALA A 22 57.48 31.45 7.57
CA ALA A 22 56.58 32.30 8.34
C ALA A 22 57.10 33.75 8.47
N GLY A 23 56.21 34.73 8.34
CA GLY A 23 56.54 36.15 8.34
C GLY A 23 57.05 36.70 7.00
N SER A 24 57.19 35.86 5.97
CA SER A 24 57.44 36.30 4.59
C SER A 24 56.17 36.85 3.93
N THR A 25 56.31 37.53 2.79
CA THR A 25 55.17 37.89 1.93
C THR A 25 55.45 37.46 0.49
N LEU A 26 54.64 36.53 -0.04
CA LEU A 26 54.85 35.99 -1.39
C LEU A 26 53.71 36.38 -2.33
N THR A 27 53.95 37.42 -3.14
CA THR A 27 53.03 37.82 -4.22
C THR A 27 53.53 37.33 -5.57
N LEU A 28 52.71 36.54 -6.26
CA LEU A 28 52.99 35.91 -7.55
C LEU A 28 52.05 36.53 -8.60
N THR A 29 52.55 37.48 -9.39
CA THR A 29 51.70 38.36 -10.21
C THR A 29 51.53 37.87 -11.65
N SER A 30 52.60 37.37 -12.26
CA SER A 30 52.58 36.75 -13.59
C SER A 30 53.80 35.82 -13.74
N GLY A 31 53.68 34.77 -14.56
CA GLY A 31 54.73 33.77 -14.75
C GLY A 31 54.33 32.38 -14.27
N SER A 32 55.32 31.51 -14.02
CA SER A 32 55.06 30.13 -13.63
C SER A 32 56.07 29.52 -12.65
N VAL A 33 55.58 28.55 -11.87
CA VAL A 33 56.42 27.60 -11.12
C VAL A 33 56.11 26.21 -11.65
N GLY A 34 57.04 25.57 -12.35
CA GLY A 34 56.71 24.29 -12.97
C GLY A 34 57.83 23.30 -13.22
N ASN A 35 57.47 22.02 -13.35
CA ASN A 35 58.42 20.91 -13.55
C ASN A 35 59.48 20.81 -12.45
N ASN A 36 59.15 21.18 -11.21
CA ASN A 36 60.02 21.03 -10.05
C ASN A 36 59.69 19.73 -9.31
N THR A 37 60.68 19.15 -8.64
CA THR A 37 60.53 17.89 -7.91
C THR A 37 60.97 18.08 -6.46
N ALA A 38 60.06 17.82 -5.52
CA ALA A 38 60.39 17.71 -4.10
C ALA A 38 60.33 16.24 -3.66
N THR A 39 61.22 15.79 -2.78
CA THR A 39 61.09 14.45 -2.17
C THR A 39 60.09 14.43 -1.01
N GLY A 40 59.91 15.56 -0.34
CA GLY A 40 58.95 15.81 0.74
C GLY A 40 57.75 16.60 0.22
N ASP A 41 57.64 17.86 0.64
CA ASP A 41 56.41 18.64 0.50
C ASP A 41 56.54 19.83 -0.45
N GLY A 42 55.49 20.14 -1.19
CA GLY A 42 55.39 21.36 -2.00
C GLY A 42 56.33 21.34 -3.20
N GLY A 43 56.03 20.51 -4.20
CA GLY A 43 56.85 20.38 -5.41
C GLY A 43 57.03 21.73 -6.11
N GLY A 44 55.95 22.47 -6.30
CA GLY A 44 55.97 23.85 -6.75
C GLY A 44 56.31 24.80 -5.61
N ILE A 45 55.43 24.87 -4.61
CA ILE A 45 55.52 25.84 -3.52
C ILE A 45 55.30 25.12 -2.19
N TRP A 46 56.19 25.36 -1.25
CA TRP A 46 55.94 25.12 0.17
C TRP A 46 55.84 26.47 0.88
N THR A 47 54.82 26.67 1.71
CA THR A 47 54.60 27.96 2.35
C THR A 47 54.03 27.89 3.76
N ALA A 48 54.70 28.61 4.66
CA ALA A 48 54.27 28.99 6.00
C ALA A 48 53.84 30.48 6.07
N ALA A 49 53.70 31.13 4.90
CA ALA A 49 53.35 32.52 4.76
C ALA A 49 52.18 32.68 3.78
N ASP A 50 51.51 33.83 3.83
CA ASP A 50 50.44 34.10 2.88
C ASP A 50 50.99 34.19 1.45
N VAL A 51 50.33 33.45 0.55
CA VAL A 51 50.66 33.41 -0.87
C VAL A 51 49.45 33.81 -1.69
N THR A 52 49.66 34.70 -2.66
CA THR A 52 48.63 35.06 -3.65
C THR A 52 49.14 34.75 -5.05
N LEU A 53 48.39 33.90 -5.77
CA LEU A 53 48.57 33.61 -7.18
C LEU A 53 47.58 34.47 -7.97
N ALA A 54 48.08 35.55 -8.55
CA ALA A 54 47.27 36.47 -9.35
C ALA A 54 46.96 35.90 -10.73
N THR A 55 46.17 36.68 -11.48
CA THR A 55 45.62 36.27 -12.78
C THR A 55 46.73 35.93 -13.77
N GLY A 56 46.64 34.75 -14.38
CA GLY A 56 47.62 34.27 -15.35
C GLY A 56 48.90 33.68 -14.74
N PHE A 57 49.03 33.62 -13.41
CA PHE A 57 50.10 32.86 -12.77
C PHE A 57 49.75 31.36 -12.74
N THR A 58 50.71 30.52 -13.12
CA THR A 58 50.49 29.06 -13.21
C THR A 58 51.48 28.26 -12.36
N VAL A 59 51.00 27.36 -11.51
CA VAL A 59 51.82 26.33 -10.85
C VAL A 59 51.57 25.01 -11.57
N THR A 60 52.54 24.50 -12.33
CA THR A 60 52.31 23.42 -13.30
C THR A 60 53.36 22.31 -13.35
N GLY A 61 52.95 21.05 -13.48
CA GLY A 61 53.90 19.96 -13.80
C GLY A 61 54.84 19.59 -12.66
N ASN A 62 54.57 20.03 -11.43
CA ASN A 62 55.45 19.80 -10.30
C ASN A 62 55.14 18.45 -9.61
N THR A 63 56.16 17.84 -9.00
CA THR A 63 56.04 16.53 -8.34
C THR A 63 56.51 16.59 -6.89
N ALA A 64 55.80 15.95 -5.96
CA ALA A 64 56.19 15.85 -4.55
C ALA A 64 55.73 14.55 -3.86
N GLY A 65 56.19 14.34 -2.63
CA GLY A 65 55.57 13.42 -1.68
C GLY A 65 54.16 13.90 -1.31
N ASN A 66 54.05 15.03 -0.60
CA ASN A 66 52.78 15.75 -0.40
C ASN A 66 52.74 17.04 -1.20
N SER A 67 51.62 17.25 -1.87
CA SER A 67 51.34 18.35 -2.77
C SER A 67 52.39 18.63 -3.82
N GLY A 68 52.11 18.14 -5.04
CA GLY A 68 52.87 18.54 -6.22
C GLY A 68 52.82 20.05 -6.43
N GLY A 69 51.67 20.70 -6.23
CA GLY A 69 51.50 22.14 -6.40
C GLY A 69 51.93 22.96 -5.18
N VAL A 70 50.96 23.29 -4.31
CA VAL A 70 51.15 24.18 -3.14
C VAL A 70 50.87 23.46 -1.83
N TYR A 71 51.89 23.31 -0.99
CA TYR A 71 51.77 22.84 0.39
C TYR A 71 51.72 24.04 1.33
N ALA A 72 50.65 24.17 2.12
CA ALA A 72 50.49 25.22 3.13
C ALA A 72 50.66 24.68 4.56
N SER A 73 51.41 25.41 5.39
CA SER A 73 51.62 25.15 6.83
C SER A 73 51.45 26.42 7.66
N ASP A 74 51.55 26.30 8.99
CA ASP A 74 51.71 27.42 9.94
C ASP A 74 50.71 28.58 9.78
N SER A 75 49.43 28.26 9.61
CA SER A 75 48.33 29.21 9.40
C SER A 75 48.38 30.02 8.10
N ALA A 76 49.20 29.62 7.12
CA ALA A 76 49.29 30.29 5.83
C ALA A 76 47.93 30.32 5.09
N ARG A 77 47.68 31.44 4.41
CA ARG A 77 46.58 31.59 3.45
C ARG A 77 47.08 31.47 2.01
N VAL A 78 46.50 30.53 1.26
CA VAL A 78 46.66 30.40 -0.19
C VAL A 78 45.49 31.09 -0.88
N THR A 79 45.76 32.17 -1.62
CA THR A 79 44.75 32.89 -2.41
C THR A 79 44.99 32.67 -3.89
N LEU A 80 44.04 32.03 -4.58
CA LEU A 80 43.99 31.97 -6.03
C LEU A 80 43.06 33.07 -6.54
N ASN A 81 43.62 34.05 -7.25
CA ASN A 81 42.89 35.20 -7.78
C ASN A 81 43.04 35.26 -9.31
N GLY A 82 42.30 34.41 -10.01
CA GLY A 82 42.50 34.12 -11.43
C GLY A 82 43.76 33.30 -11.75
N GLY A 83 44.42 32.76 -10.71
CA GLY A 83 45.57 31.85 -10.84
C GLY A 83 45.15 30.40 -11.20
N THR A 84 46.10 29.62 -11.72
CA THR A 84 45.89 28.22 -12.12
C THR A 84 46.90 27.27 -11.47
N LEU A 85 46.42 26.14 -10.93
CA LEU A 85 47.24 25.00 -10.50
C LEU A 85 46.90 23.78 -11.35
N ASN A 86 47.84 23.29 -12.16
CA ASN A 86 47.55 22.16 -13.03
C ASN A 86 48.68 21.17 -13.29
N ARG A 87 48.34 19.92 -13.64
CA ARG A 87 49.33 18.87 -13.96
C ARG A 87 50.35 18.61 -12.84
N ASN A 88 50.00 18.91 -11.59
CA ASN A 88 50.87 18.64 -10.46
C ASN A 88 50.57 17.26 -9.87
N THR A 89 51.61 16.58 -9.39
CA THR A 89 51.54 15.19 -8.95
C THR A 89 52.07 15.08 -7.52
N ALA A 90 51.25 14.54 -6.62
CA ALA A 90 51.68 14.10 -5.30
C ALA A 90 51.68 12.57 -5.25
N THR A 91 52.59 11.98 -4.46
CA THR A 91 52.56 10.54 -4.20
C THR A 91 51.48 10.19 -3.17
N TYR A 92 51.26 11.07 -2.19
CA TYR A 92 50.31 10.84 -1.09
C TYR A 92 49.07 11.73 -1.23
N SER A 93 49.16 13.01 -0.89
CA SER A 93 47.97 13.86 -0.80
C SER A 93 48.16 15.22 -1.45
N GLY A 94 47.07 15.81 -1.93
CA GLY A 94 47.00 17.23 -2.30
C GLY A 94 47.66 17.58 -3.62
N GLY A 95 47.44 16.80 -4.69
CA GLY A 95 48.15 16.94 -5.98
C GLY A 95 48.32 18.39 -6.44
N GLY A 96 47.21 19.16 -6.43
CA GLY A 96 47.21 20.60 -6.56
C GLY A 96 47.57 21.33 -5.27
N ILE A 97 46.77 21.18 -4.21
CA ILE A 97 46.97 21.84 -2.92
C ILE A 97 46.85 20.86 -1.75
N TYR A 98 47.76 20.98 -0.78
CA TYR A 98 47.62 20.40 0.55
C TYR A 98 47.50 21.51 1.60
N LEU A 99 46.42 21.48 2.39
CA LEU A 99 46.16 22.39 3.50
C LEU A 99 46.33 21.65 4.83
N ALA A 100 47.42 21.94 5.55
CA ALA A 100 47.59 21.46 6.92
C ALA A 100 46.66 22.19 7.90
N ASN A 101 46.51 21.64 9.10
CA ASN A 101 45.73 22.26 10.19
C ASN A 101 46.02 23.77 10.35
N GLY A 102 44.95 24.56 10.46
CA GLY A 102 45.02 26.03 10.64
C GLY A 102 45.23 26.84 9.36
N THR A 103 45.47 26.20 8.21
CA THR A 103 45.70 26.91 6.93
C THR A 103 44.41 27.15 6.15
N SER A 104 44.45 28.01 5.13
CA SER A 104 43.26 28.34 4.35
C SER A 104 43.50 28.45 2.85
N LEU A 105 42.46 28.11 2.08
CA LEU A 105 42.37 28.33 0.64
C LEU A 105 41.23 29.27 0.32
N GLU A 106 41.50 30.29 -0.48
CA GLU A 106 40.51 31.15 -1.11
C GLU A 106 40.64 31.09 -2.63
N MET A 107 39.52 30.82 -3.32
CA MET A 107 39.43 30.87 -4.79
C MET A 107 38.50 31.98 -5.24
N LEU A 108 39.05 32.89 -6.05
CA LEU A 108 38.40 34.10 -6.56
C LEU A 108 38.58 34.21 -8.09
N ASN A 109 37.76 35.04 -8.72
CA ASN A 109 37.95 35.55 -10.08
C ASN A 109 38.29 34.49 -11.14
N GLY A 110 37.54 33.38 -11.15
CA GLY A 110 37.67 32.33 -12.16
C GLY A 110 38.91 31.45 -11.99
N SER A 111 39.48 31.35 -10.78
CA SER A 111 40.62 30.48 -10.51
C SER A 111 40.36 29.00 -10.81
N THR A 112 41.41 28.26 -11.18
CA THR A 112 41.29 26.87 -11.64
C THR A 112 42.30 25.96 -10.96
N ILE A 113 41.85 24.81 -10.47
CA ILE A 113 42.70 23.69 -10.02
C ILE A 113 42.35 22.48 -10.88
N SER A 114 43.23 22.08 -11.79
CA SER A 114 42.87 21.05 -12.77
C SER A 114 43.96 20.08 -13.18
N THR A 115 43.59 18.87 -13.62
CA THR A 115 44.54 17.87 -14.15
C THR A 115 45.67 17.48 -13.19
N ASN A 116 45.45 17.63 -11.88
CA ASN A 116 46.39 17.21 -10.85
C ASN A 116 46.15 15.75 -10.45
N SER A 117 47.17 15.10 -9.89
CA SER A 117 47.13 13.70 -9.49
C SER A 117 47.66 13.49 -8.08
N ALA A 118 47.00 12.65 -7.28
CA ALA A 118 47.48 12.23 -5.95
C ALA A 118 46.92 10.85 -5.56
N ALA A 119 47.28 10.34 -4.38
CA ALA A 119 46.50 9.26 -3.78
C ALA A 119 45.19 9.82 -3.18
N ASN A 120 45.23 10.93 -2.43
CA ASN A 120 44.02 11.56 -1.90
C ASN A 120 43.97 13.07 -2.20
N GLY A 121 42.77 13.61 -2.42
CA GLY A 121 42.57 15.06 -2.63
C GLY A 121 43.39 15.56 -3.81
N ALA A 122 43.21 14.97 -5.01
CA ALA A 122 44.10 15.25 -6.13
C ALA A 122 44.06 16.72 -6.57
N GLY A 123 42.89 17.35 -6.54
CA GLY A 123 42.78 18.80 -6.62
C GLY A 123 43.21 19.46 -5.30
N VAL A 124 42.44 19.22 -4.25
CA VAL A 124 42.65 19.80 -2.91
C VAL A 124 42.54 18.71 -1.84
N TYR A 125 43.51 18.67 -0.92
CA TYR A 125 43.44 17.91 0.32
C TYR A 125 43.43 18.86 1.51
N ALA A 126 42.41 18.75 2.37
CA ALA A 126 42.19 19.67 3.48
C ALA A 126 42.01 18.95 4.82
N GLU A 127 42.95 19.14 5.74
CA GLU A 127 42.88 18.60 7.10
C GLU A 127 41.83 19.30 7.97
N ALA A 128 41.44 18.64 9.07
CA ALA A 128 40.59 19.25 10.08
C ALA A 128 41.21 20.56 10.60
N GLY A 129 40.41 21.60 10.78
CA GLY A 129 40.86 22.92 11.21
C GLY A 129 41.42 23.82 10.11
N SER A 130 41.48 23.35 8.85
CA SER A 130 41.71 24.24 7.70
C SER A 130 40.41 24.96 7.29
N THR A 131 40.48 25.93 6.37
CA THR A 131 39.31 26.69 5.87
C THR A 131 39.32 26.76 4.34
N LEU A 132 38.19 26.46 3.70
CA LEU A 132 38.04 26.52 2.25
C LEU A 132 36.92 27.49 1.87
N THR A 133 37.29 28.57 1.17
CA THR A 133 36.36 29.59 0.67
C THR A 133 36.39 29.60 -0.87
N LEU A 134 35.40 28.95 -1.49
CA LEU A 134 35.36 28.72 -2.93
C LEU A 134 34.30 29.61 -3.60
N THR A 135 34.67 30.87 -3.88
CA THR A 135 33.70 31.89 -4.33
C THR A 135 33.50 31.92 -5.85
N SER A 136 34.56 31.65 -6.62
CA SER A 136 34.53 31.72 -8.07
C SER A 136 35.68 30.89 -8.65
N GLY A 137 35.36 30.01 -9.60
CA GLY A 137 36.35 29.14 -10.22
C GLY A 137 35.86 27.73 -10.47
N SER A 138 36.82 26.84 -10.74
CA SER A 138 36.56 25.42 -10.94
C SER A 138 37.66 24.52 -10.37
N ILE A 139 37.25 23.33 -9.93
CA ILE A 139 38.15 22.21 -9.62
C ILE A 139 37.82 21.07 -10.57
N SER A 140 38.71 20.78 -11.53
CA SER A 140 38.34 19.92 -12.66
C SER A 140 39.39 18.94 -13.16
N ASN A 141 38.94 17.78 -13.66
CA ASN A 141 39.81 16.78 -14.30
C ASN A 141 40.98 16.29 -13.41
N ASN A 142 40.85 16.34 -12.09
CA ASN A 142 41.85 15.83 -11.16
C ASN A 142 41.62 14.34 -10.88
N THR A 143 42.69 13.59 -10.65
CA THR A 143 42.63 12.13 -10.52
C THR A 143 43.29 11.66 -9.23
N ALA A 144 42.50 11.09 -8.32
CA ALA A 144 42.96 10.42 -7.12
C ALA A 144 42.98 8.89 -7.34
N THR A 145 44.01 8.19 -6.85
CA THR A 145 44.01 6.71 -6.80
C THR A 145 43.35 6.15 -5.54
N GLY A 146 43.10 7.00 -4.55
CA GLY A 146 42.29 6.80 -3.35
C GLY A 146 41.08 7.73 -3.36
N ASP A 147 40.94 8.60 -2.36
CA ASP A 147 39.70 9.35 -2.13
C ASP A 147 39.78 10.84 -2.52
N GLY A 148 38.65 11.42 -2.94
CA GLY A 148 38.53 12.84 -3.21
C GLY A 148 39.27 13.27 -4.47
N GLY A 149 38.71 12.97 -5.64
CA GLY A 149 39.33 13.29 -6.92
C GLY A 149 39.50 14.80 -7.09
N GLY A 150 38.40 15.54 -6.89
CA GLY A 150 38.44 16.99 -6.81
C GLY A 150 38.93 17.45 -5.44
N ILE A 151 38.19 17.10 -4.40
CA ILE A 151 38.40 17.57 -3.03
C ILE A 151 38.32 16.40 -2.06
N TRP A 152 39.33 16.27 -1.20
CA TRP A 152 39.23 15.53 0.06
C TRP A 152 39.22 16.54 1.20
N THR A 153 38.24 16.44 2.12
CA THR A 153 38.13 17.40 3.23
C THR A 153 37.75 16.73 4.55
N ALA A 154 38.38 17.19 5.62
CA ALA A 154 37.99 16.95 7.01
C ALA A 154 37.54 18.25 7.71
N THR A 155 37.23 19.29 6.92
CA THR A 155 36.71 20.59 7.36
C THR A 155 35.52 21.02 6.50
N ASP A 156 34.80 22.03 6.95
CA ASP A 156 33.65 22.58 6.24
C ASP A 156 34.08 23.23 4.92
N ILE A 157 33.26 23.03 3.88
CA ILE A 157 33.44 23.64 2.56
C ILE A 157 32.14 24.29 2.12
N ALA A 158 32.26 25.49 1.52
CA ALA A 158 31.15 26.19 0.89
C ALA A 158 31.50 26.51 -0.56
N LEU A 159 30.72 25.97 -1.49
CA LEU A 159 30.81 26.25 -2.91
C LEU A 159 29.78 27.30 -3.26
N ALA A 160 30.24 28.48 -3.67
CA ALA A 160 29.38 29.60 -4.00
C ALA A 160 28.74 29.45 -5.40
N THR A 161 27.83 30.38 -5.70
CA THR A 161 27.04 30.34 -6.92
C THR A 161 27.92 30.38 -8.17
N GLY A 162 27.69 29.43 -9.08
CA GLY A 162 28.47 29.28 -10.30
C GLY A 162 29.84 28.62 -10.12
N PHE A 163 30.24 28.24 -8.90
CA PHE A 163 31.44 27.41 -8.69
C PHE A 163 31.18 25.98 -9.16
N THR A 164 32.17 25.36 -9.81
CA THR A 164 32.02 24.01 -10.37
C THR A 164 33.09 23.02 -9.91
N VAL A 165 32.69 21.79 -9.63
CA VAL A 165 33.59 20.65 -9.40
C VAL A 165 33.28 19.59 -10.44
N THR A 166 34.16 19.42 -11.45
CA THR A 166 33.78 18.67 -12.66
C THR A 166 34.84 17.76 -13.26
N GLY A 167 34.44 16.59 -13.75
CA GLY A 167 35.34 15.70 -14.49
C GLY A 167 36.42 15.04 -13.63
N ASN A 168 36.29 15.09 -12.30
CA ASN A 168 37.29 14.53 -11.39
C ASN A 168 37.06 13.02 -11.18
N SER A 169 38.12 12.28 -10.85
CA SER A 169 38.09 10.82 -10.73
C SER A 169 38.76 10.33 -9.43
N ALA A 170 38.16 9.34 -8.76
CA ALA A 170 38.66 8.74 -7.52
C ALA A 170 38.18 7.29 -7.30
N VAL A 171 38.56 6.67 -6.19
CA VAL A 171 37.93 5.45 -5.65
C VAL A 171 36.62 5.81 -4.96
N ASN A 172 36.65 6.76 -4.03
CA ASN A 172 35.45 7.34 -3.42
C ASN A 172 35.46 8.87 -3.54
N GLY A 173 34.28 9.47 -3.71
CA GLY A 173 34.16 10.92 -3.78
C GLY A 173 34.86 11.47 -5.02
N GLY A 174 34.41 11.09 -6.21
CA GLY A 174 35.01 11.52 -7.47
C GLY A 174 35.13 13.05 -7.51
N GLY A 175 34.06 13.75 -7.18
CA GLY A 175 34.07 15.20 -6.93
C GLY A 175 34.59 15.53 -5.54
N VAL A 176 33.86 15.12 -4.50
CA VAL A 176 34.13 15.45 -3.10
C VAL A 176 34.08 14.21 -2.22
N TYR A 177 35.10 14.03 -1.38
CA TYR A 177 35.09 13.11 -0.25
C TYR A 177 35.11 13.93 1.05
N ALA A 178 34.07 13.82 1.85
CA ALA A 178 33.96 14.49 3.15
C ALA A 178 34.15 13.48 4.29
N SER A 179 34.95 13.87 5.28
CA SER A 179 35.31 13.04 6.43
C SER A 179 35.20 13.78 7.76
N GLY A 180 35.21 13.03 8.86
CA GLY A 180 35.13 13.58 10.21
C GLY A 180 33.75 14.24 10.44
N ASN A 181 33.74 15.54 10.71
CA ASN A 181 32.51 16.32 10.92
C ASN A 181 32.29 17.37 9.81
N ALA A 182 32.93 17.20 8.65
CA ALA A 182 32.88 18.18 7.59
C ALA A 182 31.45 18.39 7.05
N LYS A 183 31.06 19.66 6.89
CA LYS A 183 29.86 20.08 6.17
C LYS A 183 30.19 20.53 4.76
N VAL A 184 29.55 19.92 3.76
CA VAL A 184 29.59 20.34 2.36
C VAL A 184 28.35 21.20 2.07
N THR A 185 28.56 22.47 1.75
CA THR A 185 27.47 23.39 1.39
C THR A 185 27.55 23.76 -0.09
N LEU A 186 26.49 23.46 -0.84
CA LEU A 186 26.31 23.93 -2.22
C LEU A 186 25.31 25.07 -2.24
N ASN A 187 25.73 26.23 -2.74
CA ASN A 187 24.89 27.43 -2.81
C ASN A 187 24.83 27.96 -4.25
N GLY A 188 23.92 27.44 -5.06
CA GLY A 188 23.87 27.66 -6.50
C GLY A 188 25.09 27.12 -7.24
N ALA A 189 25.73 26.07 -6.68
CA ALA A 189 26.95 25.45 -7.21
C ALA A 189 26.65 24.15 -7.95
N THR A 190 27.61 23.69 -8.75
CA THR A 190 27.47 22.48 -9.57
C THR A 190 28.59 21.48 -9.30
N ILE A 191 28.22 20.23 -9.00
CA ILE A 191 29.12 19.07 -8.98
C ILE A 191 28.71 18.13 -10.11
N SER A 192 29.53 18.02 -11.16
CA SER A 192 29.10 17.27 -12.34
C SER A 192 30.16 16.53 -13.13
N GLY A 193 29.79 15.40 -13.75
CA GLY A 193 30.72 14.66 -14.62
C GLY A 193 31.85 13.98 -13.86
N ASN A 194 31.73 13.82 -12.54
CA ASN A 194 32.77 13.19 -11.72
C ASN A 194 32.56 11.67 -11.64
N THR A 195 33.65 10.92 -11.50
CA THR A 195 33.64 9.45 -11.53
C THR A 195 34.29 8.89 -10.26
N ALA A 196 33.62 7.94 -9.60
CA ALA A 196 34.19 7.12 -8.55
C ALA A 196 34.21 5.66 -9.00
N SER A 197 35.27 4.90 -8.74
CA SER A 197 35.25 3.45 -9.05
C SER A 197 34.46 2.64 -8.03
N SER A 198 34.23 3.20 -6.83
CA SER A 198 33.42 2.60 -5.78
C SER A 198 32.19 3.46 -5.45
N ASN A 199 32.32 4.50 -4.64
CA ASN A 199 31.15 5.17 -4.08
C ASN A 199 31.22 6.69 -4.21
N GLY A 200 30.06 7.34 -4.39
CA GLY A 200 29.98 8.80 -4.37
C GLY A 200 30.68 9.44 -5.57
N GLY A 201 30.11 9.26 -6.78
CA GLY A 201 30.68 9.85 -7.99
C GLY A 201 30.79 11.36 -7.86
N GLY A 202 29.70 12.01 -7.45
CA GLY A 202 29.68 13.41 -7.04
C GLY A 202 30.26 13.60 -5.64
N ILE A 203 29.57 13.08 -4.62
CA ILE A 203 29.92 13.27 -3.21
C ILE A 203 29.90 11.94 -2.45
N TYR A 204 30.93 11.70 -1.64
CA TYR A 204 30.95 10.67 -0.60
C TYR A 204 30.93 11.33 0.79
N LEU A 205 30.00 10.92 1.64
CA LEU A 205 29.83 11.40 3.02
C LEU A 205 30.08 10.26 4.00
N THR A 206 31.14 10.35 4.81
CA THR A 206 31.36 9.42 5.93
C THR A 206 30.41 9.71 7.09
N ASN A 207 30.33 8.81 8.05
CA ASN A 207 29.74 9.07 9.37
C ASN A 207 30.18 10.43 9.95
N GLY A 208 29.23 11.21 10.49
CA GLY A 208 29.47 12.53 11.10
C GLY A 208 29.45 13.72 10.13
N THR A 209 29.50 13.48 8.82
CA THR A 209 29.52 14.55 7.80
C THR A 209 28.11 15.00 7.39
N SER A 210 28.02 16.14 6.71
CA SER A 210 26.73 16.62 6.20
C SER A 210 26.82 17.26 4.82
N LEU A 211 25.70 17.22 4.09
CA LEU A 211 25.48 17.92 2.83
C LEU A 211 24.29 18.88 2.97
N GLU A 212 24.47 20.11 2.52
CA GLU A 212 23.42 21.10 2.36
C GLU A 212 23.34 21.59 0.92
N MET A 213 22.17 21.49 0.30
CA MET A 213 21.92 22.02 -1.05
C MET A 213 20.94 23.19 -1.00
N LEU A 214 21.39 24.35 -1.47
CA LEU A 214 20.67 25.62 -1.46
C LEU A 214 20.62 26.25 -2.85
N ASN A 215 19.67 27.17 -3.05
CA ASN A 215 19.63 28.11 -4.17
C ASN A 215 19.82 27.47 -5.55
N GLY A 216 19.11 26.37 -5.81
CA GLY A 216 19.14 25.70 -7.11
C GLY A 216 20.46 24.96 -7.41
N SER A 217 21.17 24.48 -6.39
CA SER A 217 22.40 23.70 -6.59
C SER A 217 22.14 22.39 -7.33
N THR A 218 23.14 21.89 -8.06
CA THR A 218 23.00 20.71 -8.92
C THR A 218 24.10 19.69 -8.70
N ILE A 219 23.74 18.43 -8.51
CA ILE A 219 24.68 17.29 -8.56
C ILE A 219 24.27 16.41 -9.74
N SER A 220 25.06 16.40 -10.81
CA SER A 220 24.60 15.80 -12.08
C SER A 220 25.64 15.11 -12.94
N ALA A 221 25.21 14.14 -13.76
CA ALA A 221 26.11 13.45 -14.70
C ALA A 221 27.31 12.77 -14.04
N ASN A 222 27.22 12.42 -12.76
CA ASN A 222 28.27 11.72 -12.04
C ASN A 222 28.09 10.20 -12.17
N SER A 223 29.18 9.45 -12.03
CA SER A 223 29.20 7.98 -12.20
C SER A 223 29.90 7.30 -11.01
N ALA A 224 29.33 6.21 -10.51
CA ALA A 224 29.95 5.39 -9.46
C ALA A 224 29.47 3.92 -9.50
N ALA A 225 30.02 3.07 -8.64
CA ALA A 225 29.36 1.80 -8.34
C ALA A 225 28.11 2.02 -7.49
N ASN A 226 28.19 2.82 -6.41
CA ASN A 226 27.01 3.19 -5.61
C ASN A 226 26.94 4.69 -5.32
N GLY A 227 25.72 5.22 -5.21
CA GLY A 227 25.49 6.62 -4.86
C GLY A 227 26.16 7.56 -5.87
N ALA A 228 25.85 7.40 -7.16
CA ALA A 228 26.62 8.09 -8.20
C ALA A 228 26.52 9.61 -8.07
N GLY A 229 25.36 10.15 -7.71
CA GLY A 229 25.26 11.53 -7.23
C GLY A 229 25.86 11.67 -5.83
N VAL A 230 25.21 11.05 -4.84
CA VAL A 230 25.59 11.11 -3.42
C VAL A 230 25.58 9.72 -2.81
N TYR A 231 26.65 9.39 -2.09
CA TYR A 231 26.72 8.24 -1.19
C TYR A 231 26.83 8.71 0.25
N ALA A 232 25.88 8.28 1.10
CA ALA A 232 25.74 8.76 2.47
C ALA A 232 25.74 7.61 3.48
N GLU A 233 26.79 7.52 4.29
CA GLU A 233 26.89 6.55 5.38
C GLU A 233 25.91 6.86 6.52
N ALA A 234 25.63 5.85 7.35
CA ALA A 234 24.85 6.02 8.57
C ALA A 234 25.49 7.09 9.47
N GLY A 235 24.68 7.99 10.03
CA GLY A 235 25.13 9.10 10.87
C GLY A 235 25.64 10.32 10.11
N SER A 236 25.56 10.35 8.77
CA SER A 236 25.64 11.59 8.00
C SER A 236 24.29 12.33 7.98
N ILE A 237 24.25 13.57 7.49
CA ILE A 237 23.01 14.38 7.42
C ILE A 237 22.86 14.98 6.01
N LEU A 238 21.71 14.78 5.37
CA LEU A 238 21.40 15.35 4.05
C LEU A 238 20.26 16.36 4.14
N MET A 239 20.56 17.62 3.88
CA MET A 239 19.61 18.73 3.83
C MET A 239 19.40 19.18 2.38
N LEU A 240 18.35 18.65 1.75
CA LEU A 240 18.05 18.84 0.32
C LEU A 240 16.97 19.93 0.14
N ASN A 241 17.34 21.18 0.44
CA ASN A 241 16.38 22.29 0.54
C ASN A 241 15.98 22.87 -0.82
N SER A 242 16.90 22.92 -1.78
CA SER A 242 16.64 23.47 -3.11
C SER A 242 17.67 22.98 -4.13
N GLY A 243 17.19 22.57 -5.31
CA GLY A 243 18.04 22.12 -6.41
C GLY A 243 17.66 20.75 -6.95
N SER A 244 18.63 20.11 -7.59
CA SER A 244 18.43 18.78 -8.18
C SER A 244 19.63 17.84 -8.06
N ILE A 245 19.32 16.56 -7.93
CA ILE A 245 20.28 15.45 -8.15
C ILE A 245 19.83 14.74 -9.41
N SER A 246 20.58 14.87 -10.50
CA SER A 246 20.07 14.48 -11.81
C SER A 246 21.05 13.85 -12.79
N ASN A 247 20.58 12.91 -13.62
CA ASN A 247 21.38 12.28 -14.67
C ASN A 247 22.64 11.56 -14.14
N ASN A 248 22.62 11.08 -12.90
CA ASN A 248 23.73 10.32 -12.33
C ASN A 248 23.53 8.82 -12.58
N THR A 249 24.63 8.09 -12.79
CA THR A 249 24.60 6.68 -13.19
C THR A 249 25.42 5.81 -12.26
N ALA A 250 24.74 4.92 -11.52
CA ALA A 250 25.37 3.89 -10.70
C ALA A 250 25.38 2.54 -11.45
N THR A 251 26.48 1.79 -11.37
CA THR A 251 26.52 0.40 -11.86
C THR A 251 26.00 -0.62 -10.83
N GLY A 252 25.82 -0.18 -9.58
CA GLY A 252 25.19 -0.87 -8.47
C GLY A 252 23.98 -0.07 -7.98
N ASP A 253 23.99 0.42 -6.74
CA ASP A 253 22.78 0.96 -6.09
C ASP A 253 22.78 2.48 -5.95
N GLY A 254 21.59 3.10 -6.03
CA GLY A 254 21.40 4.53 -5.76
C GLY A 254 21.99 5.41 -6.86
N GLY A 255 21.29 5.55 -7.99
CA GLY A 255 21.77 6.34 -9.12
C GLY A 255 21.93 7.80 -8.73
N GLY A 256 20.87 8.39 -8.18
CA GLY A 256 20.94 9.71 -7.56
C GLY A 256 21.59 9.64 -6.18
N ILE A 257 20.96 8.90 -5.28
CA ILE A 257 21.31 8.85 -3.85
C ILE A 257 21.37 7.40 -3.39
N TRP A 258 22.48 7.02 -2.77
CA TRP A 258 22.53 5.87 -1.87
C TRP A 258 22.62 6.39 -0.44
N THR A 259 21.75 5.93 0.45
CA THR A 259 21.72 6.40 1.84
C THR A 259 21.50 5.29 2.86
N ALA A 260 22.24 5.40 3.96
CA ALA A 260 21.99 4.69 5.22
C ALA A 260 21.64 5.68 6.36
N THR A 261 21.27 6.91 6.00
CA THR A 261 20.80 7.97 6.90
C THR A 261 19.49 8.58 6.40
N ASP A 262 18.88 9.41 7.23
CA ASP A 262 17.62 10.08 6.93
C ASP A 262 17.82 11.15 5.85
N ILE A 263 16.85 11.26 4.94
CA ILE A 263 16.78 12.34 3.96
C ILE A 263 15.36 12.91 3.94
N ALA A 264 15.28 14.23 3.78
CA ALA A 264 14.03 14.93 3.51
C ALA A 264 14.18 15.69 2.19
N LEU A 265 13.28 15.43 1.24
CA LEU A 265 13.18 16.18 0.00
C LEU A 265 12.21 17.34 0.24
N ALA A 266 12.76 18.55 0.33
CA ALA A 266 11.97 19.76 0.52
C ALA A 266 11.20 20.16 -0.75
N THR A 267 10.26 21.09 -0.59
CA THR A 267 9.47 21.66 -1.70
C THR A 267 10.36 22.17 -2.84
N GLY A 268 10.11 21.67 -4.05
CA GLY A 268 10.85 22.06 -5.25
C GLY A 268 12.19 21.35 -5.44
N PHE A 269 12.61 20.47 -4.51
CA PHE A 269 13.76 19.62 -4.72
C PHE A 269 13.41 18.42 -5.60
N THR A 270 14.25 18.13 -6.60
CA THR A 270 13.99 17.03 -7.55
C THR A 270 15.16 16.04 -7.63
N VAL A 271 14.85 14.75 -7.52
CA VAL A 271 15.78 13.66 -7.89
C VAL A 271 15.32 13.10 -9.23
N THR A 272 16.07 13.37 -10.32
CA THR A 272 15.56 13.06 -11.67
C THR A 272 16.54 12.53 -12.72
N GLY A 273 16.09 11.64 -13.59
CA GLY A 273 16.90 11.15 -14.72
C GLY A 273 18.07 10.26 -14.29
N ASN A 274 18.09 9.78 -13.05
CA ASN A 274 19.19 8.98 -12.54
C ASN A 274 19.00 7.49 -12.88
N SER A 275 20.10 6.74 -12.99
CA SER A 275 20.09 5.33 -13.38
C SER A 275 20.89 4.45 -12.41
N ALA A 276 20.37 3.26 -12.07
CA ALA A 276 21.04 2.29 -11.21
C ALA A 276 20.64 0.83 -11.50
N VAL A 277 21.19 -0.13 -10.76
CA VAL A 277 20.63 -1.49 -10.64
C VAL A 277 19.45 -1.47 -9.68
N ASN A 278 19.60 -0.92 -8.47
CA ASN A 278 18.50 -0.72 -7.54
C ASN A 278 18.40 0.74 -7.11
N GLY A 279 17.18 1.29 -7.06
CA GLY A 279 16.95 2.67 -6.62
C GLY A 279 17.53 3.67 -7.62
N GLY A 280 16.88 3.83 -8.77
CA GLY A 280 17.37 4.72 -9.83
C GLY A 280 17.54 6.14 -9.29
N GLY A 281 16.51 6.65 -8.61
CA GLY A 281 16.58 7.89 -7.85
C GLY A 281 17.26 7.69 -6.50
N VAL A 282 16.64 6.87 -5.64
CA VAL A 282 17.06 6.67 -4.25
C VAL A 282 17.13 5.19 -3.90
N TYR A 283 18.26 4.77 -3.33
CA TYR A 283 18.39 3.50 -2.61
C TYR A 283 18.55 3.79 -1.12
N ALA A 284 17.64 3.26 -0.29
CA ALA A 284 17.67 3.40 1.15
C ALA A 284 17.99 2.07 1.83
N SER A 285 18.88 2.11 2.82
CA SER A 285 19.32 0.94 3.57
C SER A 285 19.38 1.20 5.07
N GLY A 286 19.60 0.14 5.85
CA GLY A 286 19.67 0.24 7.30
C GLY A 286 18.35 0.73 7.89
N SER A 287 18.40 1.80 8.68
CA SER A 287 17.25 2.41 9.37
C SER A 287 16.81 3.74 8.74
N ALA A 288 17.31 4.06 7.54
CA ALA A 288 17.09 5.37 6.91
C ALA A 288 15.60 5.70 6.74
N LEU A 289 15.20 6.90 7.15
CA LEU A 289 13.91 7.50 6.85
C LEU A 289 14.01 8.42 5.63
N ILE A 290 13.26 8.09 4.59
CA ILE A 290 13.08 8.91 3.40
C ILE A 290 11.76 9.65 3.53
N THR A 291 11.80 10.98 3.60
CA THR A 291 10.60 11.82 3.62
C THR A 291 10.50 12.61 2.32
N ILE A 292 9.35 12.53 1.64
CA ILE A 292 9.03 13.35 0.48
C ILE A 292 7.87 14.26 0.87
N ASP A 293 8.20 15.51 1.20
CA ASP A 293 7.24 16.52 1.59
C ASP A 293 6.59 17.17 0.37
N GLU A 294 5.61 18.04 0.62
CA GLU A 294 4.86 18.75 -0.42
C GLU A 294 5.79 19.44 -1.44
N GLY A 295 5.63 19.07 -2.71
CA GLY A 295 6.44 19.58 -3.81
C GLY A 295 7.83 18.97 -3.96
N GLY A 296 8.24 18.03 -3.11
CA GLY A 296 9.39 17.16 -3.36
C GLY A 296 9.08 16.13 -4.45
N ASN A 297 10.01 15.90 -5.37
CA ASN A 297 9.76 15.07 -6.56
C ASN A 297 10.87 14.05 -6.84
N ILE A 298 10.46 12.82 -7.16
CA ILE A 298 11.33 11.75 -7.68
C ILE A 298 10.81 11.34 -9.05
N ASP A 299 11.53 11.72 -10.10
CA ASP A 299 10.99 11.71 -11.47
C ASP A 299 11.95 11.18 -12.55
N LEU A 300 11.46 10.46 -13.55
CA LEU A 300 12.27 10.02 -14.71
C LEU A 300 13.50 9.15 -14.34
N ASN A 301 13.52 8.50 -13.18
CA ASN A 301 14.63 7.66 -12.80
C ASN A 301 14.46 6.22 -13.32
N THR A 302 15.56 5.53 -13.58
CA THR A 302 15.58 4.19 -14.17
C THR A 302 16.38 3.20 -13.33
N ALA A 303 15.85 2.00 -13.08
CA ALA A 303 16.60 0.93 -12.41
C ALA A 303 16.17 -0.47 -12.86
N ALA A 304 16.85 -1.52 -12.39
CA ALA A 304 16.28 -2.87 -12.45
C ALA A 304 15.14 -3.02 -11.45
N ASN A 305 15.33 -2.61 -10.19
CA ASN A 305 14.25 -2.55 -9.18
C ASN A 305 14.17 -1.17 -8.53
N GLY A 306 12.96 -0.70 -8.28
CA GLY A 306 12.76 0.62 -7.65
C GLY A 306 13.25 1.73 -8.58
N GLY A 307 12.57 1.92 -9.71
CA GLY A 307 12.96 2.94 -10.70
C GLY A 307 13.14 4.29 -10.04
N GLY A 308 12.17 4.71 -9.23
CA GLY A 308 12.29 5.86 -8.34
C GLY A 308 13.05 5.52 -7.07
N ILE A 309 12.48 4.61 -6.26
CA ILE A 309 12.95 4.30 -4.91
C ILE A 309 13.05 2.80 -4.69
N TYR A 310 14.15 2.37 -4.08
CA TYR A 310 14.33 1.03 -3.54
C TYR A 310 14.57 1.11 -2.03
N LEU A 311 13.74 0.40 -1.24
CA LEU A 311 13.89 0.29 0.20
C LEU A 311 14.43 -1.09 0.58
N ALA A 312 15.49 -1.10 1.39
CA ALA A 312 16.12 -2.30 1.94
C ALA A 312 16.23 -2.24 3.47
N GLY A 313 16.44 -3.38 4.12
CA GLY A 313 16.63 -3.46 5.56
C GLY A 313 15.37 -3.02 6.33
N SER A 314 15.56 -2.10 7.27
CA SER A 314 14.48 -1.50 8.08
C SER A 314 14.23 -0.04 7.71
N SER A 315 14.53 0.35 6.48
CA SER A 315 14.30 1.71 6.00
C SER A 315 12.81 2.01 5.89
N VAL A 316 12.50 3.30 5.98
CA VAL A 316 11.12 3.82 5.99
C VAL A 316 10.98 4.83 4.87
N LEU A 317 9.88 4.76 4.13
CA LEU A 317 9.45 5.83 3.22
C LEU A 317 8.18 6.47 3.75
N ALA A 318 8.20 7.80 3.87
CA ALA A 318 7.06 8.65 4.20
C ALA A 318 6.79 9.63 3.05
N VAL A 319 5.59 9.60 2.47
CA VAL A 319 5.19 10.54 1.41
C VAL A 319 4.05 11.43 1.93
N ASN A 320 4.36 12.73 2.08
CA ASN A 320 3.54 13.74 2.74
C ASN A 320 3.25 14.92 1.79
N GLY A 321 2.73 14.63 0.61
CA GLY A 321 2.35 15.62 -0.41
C GLY A 321 3.29 15.68 -1.61
N GLY A 322 4.39 14.92 -1.58
CA GLY A 322 5.33 14.80 -2.70
C GLY A 322 4.83 13.90 -3.84
N SER A 323 5.65 13.81 -4.89
CA SER A 323 5.34 13.02 -6.09
C SER A 323 6.46 12.03 -6.46
N ILE A 324 6.06 10.84 -6.89
CA ILE A 324 6.95 9.82 -7.46
C ILE A 324 6.41 9.50 -8.86
N THR A 325 7.05 10.02 -9.89
CA THR A 325 6.48 10.05 -11.25
C THR A 325 7.41 9.59 -12.35
N ASN A 326 6.85 9.05 -13.45
CA ASN A 326 7.60 8.71 -14.67
C ASN A 326 8.86 7.85 -14.46
N ASN A 327 8.94 7.10 -13.36
CA ASN A 327 10.09 6.26 -13.08
C ASN A 327 9.93 4.90 -13.75
N THR A 328 11.03 4.30 -14.17
CA THR A 328 11.06 3.04 -14.92
C THR A 328 11.89 1.98 -14.19
N ALA A 329 11.30 0.82 -13.94
CA ALA A 329 12.01 -0.38 -13.49
C ALA A 329 11.99 -1.45 -14.59
N PHE A 330 13.14 -2.07 -14.87
CA PHE A 330 13.20 -3.20 -15.80
C PHE A 330 12.63 -4.49 -15.21
N SER A 331 12.60 -4.62 -13.89
CA SER A 331 12.04 -5.73 -13.14
C SER A 331 10.86 -5.27 -12.29
N ASN A 332 11.05 -4.82 -11.04
CA ASN A 332 9.93 -4.58 -10.13
C ASN A 332 9.93 -3.16 -9.54
N GLY A 333 8.75 -2.64 -9.23
CA GLY A 333 8.59 -1.35 -8.55
C GLY A 333 9.03 -0.20 -9.44
N GLY A 334 8.24 0.12 -10.48
CA GLY A 334 8.55 1.24 -11.38
C GLY A 334 8.76 2.54 -10.60
N GLY A 335 7.82 2.86 -9.71
CA GLY A 335 7.97 3.95 -8.74
C GLY A 335 8.73 3.50 -7.51
N ILE A 336 8.15 2.58 -6.74
CA ILE A 336 8.65 2.11 -5.44
C ILE A 336 8.81 0.60 -5.45
N TYR A 337 9.96 0.14 -4.96
CA TYR A 337 10.19 -1.23 -4.52
C TYR A 337 10.44 -1.26 -3.01
N ALA A 338 9.53 -1.89 -2.25
CA ALA A 338 9.62 -2.02 -0.80
C ALA A 338 9.87 -3.48 -0.38
N ALA A 339 11.13 -3.80 -0.04
CA ALA A 339 11.51 -5.14 0.41
C ALA A 339 10.88 -5.51 1.77
N ALA A 340 10.82 -6.81 2.07
CA ALA A 340 10.40 -7.29 3.38
C ALA A 340 11.28 -6.68 4.50
N GLY A 341 10.66 -6.27 5.61
CA GLY A 341 11.32 -5.62 6.74
C GLY A 341 11.35 -4.08 6.69
N THR A 342 11.01 -3.48 5.55
CA THR A 342 10.91 -2.01 5.39
C THR A 342 9.55 -1.49 5.86
N THR A 343 9.33 -0.18 5.89
CA THR A 343 8.02 0.42 6.19
C THR A 343 7.62 1.43 5.12
N LEU A 344 6.37 1.38 4.68
CA LEU A 344 5.84 2.26 3.65
C LEU A 344 4.61 3.03 4.16
N ASN A 345 4.81 4.34 4.41
CA ASN A 345 3.80 5.27 4.91
C ASN A 345 3.45 6.29 3.82
N LEU A 346 2.39 6.01 3.07
CA LEU A 346 1.93 6.87 1.97
C LEU A 346 0.72 7.65 2.48
N VAL A 347 0.90 8.94 2.79
CA VAL A 347 -0.10 9.75 3.53
C VAL A 347 -0.83 10.76 2.65
N SER A 348 -0.13 11.36 1.69
CA SER A 348 -0.73 12.23 0.66
C SER A 348 0.27 12.48 -0.46
N GLY A 349 -0.22 12.85 -1.64
CA GLY A 349 0.62 13.07 -2.82
C GLY A 349 0.25 12.11 -3.96
N SER A 350 1.18 11.88 -4.88
CA SER A 350 0.95 11.06 -6.07
C SER A 350 2.06 10.04 -6.33
N ILE A 351 1.64 8.87 -6.80
CA ILE A 351 2.52 7.88 -7.43
C ILE A 351 1.94 7.66 -8.82
N SER A 352 2.53 8.29 -9.84
CA SER A 352 1.93 8.28 -11.18
C SER A 352 2.86 8.01 -12.33
N ASP A 353 2.32 7.41 -13.38
CA ASP A 353 3.02 7.22 -14.66
C ASP A 353 4.33 6.43 -14.55
N ASN A 354 4.48 5.65 -13.48
CA ASN A 354 5.64 4.80 -13.30
C ASN A 354 5.44 3.46 -14.01
N THR A 355 6.54 2.90 -14.54
CA THR A 355 6.49 1.70 -15.39
C THR A 355 7.43 0.61 -14.87
N ALA A 356 6.92 -0.59 -14.65
CA ALA A 356 7.70 -1.82 -14.55
C ALA A 356 7.61 -2.56 -15.90
N THR A 357 8.68 -2.57 -16.69
CA THR A 357 8.62 -3.09 -18.08
C THR A 357 8.64 -4.62 -18.14
N GLY A 358 9.36 -5.26 -17.21
CA GLY A 358 9.59 -6.71 -17.21
C GLY A 358 9.08 -7.44 -15.97
N GLY A 359 8.48 -6.74 -15.01
CA GLY A 359 7.97 -7.35 -13.77
C GLY A 359 6.84 -6.56 -13.15
N ASN A 360 6.77 -6.56 -11.81
CA ASN A 360 5.55 -6.30 -11.07
C ASN A 360 5.55 -4.92 -10.39
N GLY A 361 4.36 -4.40 -10.06
CA GLY A 361 4.23 -3.16 -9.31
C GLY A 361 4.69 -1.96 -10.12
N GLY A 362 3.91 -1.55 -11.13
CA GLY A 362 4.24 -0.38 -11.95
C GLY A 362 4.43 0.87 -11.08
N GLY A 363 3.47 1.13 -10.20
CA GLY A 363 3.58 2.17 -9.17
C GLY A 363 4.35 1.67 -7.97
N VAL A 364 3.80 0.66 -7.29
CA VAL A 364 4.32 0.12 -6.03
C VAL A 364 4.44 -1.39 -6.08
N TRP A 365 5.62 -1.89 -5.77
CA TRP A 365 5.87 -3.27 -5.39
C TRP A 365 6.14 -3.33 -3.88
N THR A 366 5.43 -4.16 -3.13
CA THR A 366 5.63 -4.27 -1.68
C THR A 366 5.56 -5.71 -1.17
N ALA A 367 6.54 -6.05 -0.32
CA ALA A 367 6.57 -7.25 0.51
C ALA A 367 6.49 -6.90 2.01
N THR A 368 5.96 -5.72 2.35
CA THR A 368 5.87 -5.22 3.72
C THR A 368 4.52 -4.57 4.03
N GLY A 369 4.30 -4.28 5.32
CA GLY A 369 3.17 -3.50 5.78
C GLY A 369 3.14 -2.13 5.10
N THR A 370 2.00 -1.77 4.50
CA THR A 370 1.85 -0.53 3.75
C THR A 370 0.52 0.13 4.09
N THR A 371 0.54 1.43 4.40
CA THR A 371 -0.69 2.23 4.49
C THR A 371 -0.71 3.25 3.35
N VAL A 372 -1.80 3.25 2.58
CA VAL A 372 -2.08 4.21 1.51
C VAL A 372 -3.25 5.09 1.93
N ASP A 373 -2.96 6.17 2.62
CA ASP A 373 -3.91 7.22 2.98
C ASP A 373 -3.83 8.35 1.96
N ARG A 374 -4.98 8.79 1.41
CA ARG A 374 -5.16 9.93 0.47
C ARG A 374 -4.16 10.08 -0.70
N ILE A 375 -3.38 9.05 -1.00
CA ILE A 375 -2.45 9.03 -2.14
C ILE A 375 -3.20 8.63 -3.39
N SER A 376 -2.91 9.30 -4.49
CA SER A 376 -3.37 8.91 -5.82
C SER A 376 -2.33 8.02 -6.49
N ILE A 377 -2.66 6.73 -6.70
CA ILE A 377 -1.85 5.81 -7.50
C ILE A 377 -2.46 5.77 -8.89
N THR A 378 -1.83 6.46 -9.87
CA THR A 378 -2.50 6.76 -11.15
C THR A 378 -1.63 6.54 -12.39
N GLY A 379 -2.17 5.93 -13.45
CA GLY A 379 -1.45 5.86 -14.73
C GLY A 379 -0.21 4.95 -14.73
N ASN A 380 0.00 4.15 -13.67
CA ASN A 380 1.17 3.30 -13.58
C ASN A 380 0.99 2.00 -14.37
N ARG A 381 2.09 1.41 -14.83
CA ARG A 381 2.08 0.30 -15.78
C ARG A 381 3.02 -0.85 -15.38
N ALA A 382 2.52 -2.08 -15.39
CA ALA A 382 3.31 -3.31 -15.29
C ALA A 382 3.18 -4.11 -16.59
N ASP A 383 4.02 -3.80 -17.59
CA ASP A 383 3.81 -4.20 -18.99
C ASP A 383 3.65 -5.71 -19.20
N ASN A 384 4.43 -6.50 -18.46
CA ASN A 384 4.43 -7.97 -18.55
C ASN A 384 4.22 -8.62 -17.18
N GLY A 385 3.76 -7.86 -16.19
CA GLY A 385 3.67 -8.31 -14.80
C GLY A 385 2.32 -8.04 -14.15
N TYR A 386 2.35 -8.10 -12.83
CA TYR A 386 1.17 -8.02 -11.98
C TYR A 386 1.13 -6.66 -11.26
N GLY A 387 -0.07 -6.12 -11.02
CA GLY A 387 -0.26 -4.95 -10.17
C GLY A 387 0.25 -3.67 -10.85
N GLY A 388 -0.53 -3.09 -11.76
CA GLY A 388 -0.13 -1.88 -12.47
C GLY A 388 0.07 -0.72 -11.50
N GLY A 389 -0.90 -0.52 -10.60
CA GLY A 389 -0.79 0.43 -9.50
C GLY A 389 -0.03 -0.15 -8.32
N LEU A 390 -0.52 -1.25 -7.77
CA LEU A 390 -0.01 -1.89 -6.55
C LEU A 390 0.12 -3.40 -6.74
N TYR A 391 1.30 -3.93 -6.44
CA TYR A 391 1.57 -5.35 -6.30
C TYR A 391 1.97 -5.67 -4.86
N ALA A 392 1.24 -6.58 -4.22
CA ALA A 392 1.52 -7.05 -2.87
C ALA A 392 1.83 -8.56 -2.87
N THR A 393 2.94 -8.95 -2.24
CA THR A 393 3.39 -10.34 -2.07
C THR A 393 3.79 -10.61 -0.60
N GLY A 394 3.72 -11.87 -0.15
CA GLY A 394 3.82 -12.21 1.27
C GLY A 394 5.14 -11.76 1.90
N PRO A 395 5.15 -11.28 3.17
CA PRO A 395 4.07 -11.18 4.16
C PRO A 395 3.35 -9.81 4.19
N ALA A 396 3.21 -9.12 3.05
CA ALA A 396 2.65 -7.77 3.04
C ALA A 396 1.21 -7.70 3.61
N VAL A 397 0.94 -6.69 4.43
CA VAL A 397 -0.40 -6.30 4.87
C VAL A 397 -0.62 -4.85 4.47
N VAL A 398 -1.50 -4.63 3.50
CA VAL A 398 -1.74 -3.32 2.91
C VAL A 398 -3.14 -2.83 3.22
N THR A 399 -3.27 -1.60 3.70
CA THR A 399 -4.56 -0.91 3.85
C THR A 399 -4.60 0.31 2.94
N VAL A 400 -5.67 0.45 2.17
CA VAL A 400 -5.87 1.54 1.21
C VAL A 400 -7.13 2.32 1.58
N TYR A 401 -6.94 3.62 1.79
CA TYR A 401 -7.99 4.64 1.93
C TYR A 401 -8.01 5.60 0.73
N GLY A 402 -7.00 5.52 -0.14
CA GLY A 402 -6.86 6.37 -1.33
C GLY A 402 -7.49 5.80 -2.60
N SER A 403 -7.09 6.36 -3.75
CA SER A 403 -7.59 5.97 -5.08
C SER A 403 -6.51 5.34 -5.95
N ILE A 404 -6.84 4.22 -6.58
CA ILE A 404 -5.99 3.49 -7.54
C ILE A 404 -6.71 3.52 -8.89
N THR A 405 -6.24 4.38 -9.80
CA THR A 405 -6.95 4.64 -11.05
C THR A 405 -6.09 4.67 -12.30
N LEU A 406 -6.65 4.32 -13.46
CA LEU A 406 -5.96 4.41 -14.76
C LEU A 406 -4.65 3.59 -14.85
N ASN A 407 -4.46 2.62 -13.97
CA ASN A 407 -3.26 1.78 -13.99
C ASN A 407 -3.46 0.59 -14.94
N SER A 408 -2.38 0.03 -15.47
CA SER A 408 -2.42 -1.10 -16.39
C SER A 408 -1.41 -2.20 -16.10
N ALA A 409 -1.78 -3.46 -16.31
CA ALA A 409 -0.90 -4.61 -16.11
C ALA A 409 -1.25 -5.80 -17.00
N ALA A 410 -0.44 -6.87 -16.97
CA ALA A 410 -0.90 -8.16 -17.50
C ALA A 410 -2.00 -8.74 -16.59
N ASN A 411 -1.82 -8.68 -15.27
CA ASN A 411 -2.82 -9.13 -14.30
C ASN A 411 -2.98 -8.12 -13.16
N GLY A 412 -4.21 -7.80 -12.76
CA GLY A 412 -4.45 -6.85 -11.67
C GLY A 412 -4.06 -5.44 -12.08
N GLY A 413 -4.85 -4.81 -12.95
CA GLY A 413 -4.52 -3.51 -13.54
C GLY A 413 -4.29 -2.45 -12.45
N GLY A 414 -5.20 -2.42 -11.47
CA GLY A 414 -5.04 -1.62 -10.26
C GLY A 414 -4.18 -2.34 -9.22
N ILE A 415 -4.66 -3.50 -8.76
CA ILE A 415 -4.09 -4.24 -7.63
C ILE A 415 -3.87 -5.71 -8.01
N ALA A 416 -2.72 -6.26 -7.61
CA ALA A 416 -2.51 -7.70 -7.57
C ALA A 416 -2.07 -8.14 -6.16
N VAL A 417 -2.70 -9.20 -5.64
CA VAL A 417 -2.45 -9.75 -4.31
C VAL A 417 -2.11 -11.23 -4.42
N VAL A 418 -0.89 -11.59 -4.01
CA VAL A 418 -0.37 -12.95 -4.15
C VAL A 418 0.47 -13.41 -2.95
N ASP A 419 0.81 -14.69 -2.93
CA ASP A 419 1.74 -15.34 -2.00
C ASP A 419 1.44 -15.09 -0.51
N GLY A 420 0.16 -15.10 -0.13
CA GLY A 420 -0.26 -14.86 1.26
C GLY A 420 -0.31 -13.39 1.68
N ALA A 421 -0.06 -12.44 0.78
CA ALA A 421 -0.27 -11.02 1.05
C ALA A 421 -1.74 -10.70 1.32
N GLN A 422 -1.97 -9.62 2.05
CA GLN A 422 -3.31 -9.11 2.36
C GLN A 422 -3.45 -7.67 1.89
N VAL A 423 -4.53 -7.36 1.19
CA VAL A 423 -4.89 -5.98 0.81
C VAL A 423 -6.33 -5.69 1.22
N THR A 424 -6.53 -4.61 1.97
CA THR A 424 -7.85 -4.15 2.41
C THR A 424 -8.14 -2.74 1.89
N LEU A 425 -9.28 -2.57 1.21
CA LEU A 425 -9.83 -1.26 0.86
C LEU A 425 -10.83 -0.81 1.94
N LYS A 426 -10.76 0.45 2.36
CA LYS A 426 -11.65 1.03 3.38
C LYS A 426 -12.07 2.46 3.08
N HIS A 427 -13.21 2.87 3.63
CA HIS A 427 -13.65 4.26 3.75
C HIS A 427 -13.63 5.02 2.41
N ASP A 428 -14.47 4.57 1.48
CA ASP A 428 -14.62 5.14 0.13
C ASP A 428 -13.38 4.98 -0.77
N ALA A 429 -12.44 4.10 -0.40
CA ALA A 429 -11.33 3.71 -1.26
C ALA A 429 -11.84 3.22 -2.62
N ALA A 430 -11.10 3.59 -3.68
CA ALA A 430 -11.55 3.43 -5.05
C ALA A 430 -10.53 2.75 -5.95
N VAL A 431 -10.93 1.67 -6.62
CA VAL A 431 -10.17 0.99 -7.68
C VAL A 431 -10.92 1.19 -9.00
N ASN A 432 -10.55 2.23 -9.74
CA ASN A 432 -11.37 2.69 -10.87
C ASN A 432 -10.61 2.82 -12.18
N ARG A 433 -11.24 2.40 -13.29
CA ARG A 433 -10.72 2.59 -14.66
C ARG A 433 -9.32 2.02 -14.88
N ASN A 434 -9.00 0.92 -14.19
CA ASN A 434 -7.76 0.19 -14.41
C ASN A 434 -7.94 -0.86 -15.50
N GLN A 435 -6.84 -1.31 -16.12
CA GLN A 435 -6.87 -2.23 -17.26
C GLN A 435 -5.90 -3.41 -17.09
N ALA A 436 -6.35 -4.63 -17.38
CA ALA A 436 -5.46 -5.79 -17.44
C ALA A 436 -5.90 -6.84 -18.45
N ALA A 437 -5.12 -7.91 -18.62
CA ALA A 437 -5.62 -9.11 -19.28
C ALA A 437 -6.63 -9.81 -18.35
N SER A 438 -6.24 -10.10 -17.12
CA SER A 438 -7.15 -10.64 -16.09
C SER A 438 -7.17 -9.78 -14.84
N GLY A 439 -8.34 -9.59 -14.24
CA GLY A 439 -8.48 -8.72 -13.06
C GLY A 439 -8.23 -7.26 -13.42
N GLY A 440 -9.12 -6.66 -14.22
CA GLY A 440 -8.95 -5.28 -14.70
C GLY A 440 -8.72 -4.31 -13.54
N GLY A 441 -9.51 -4.43 -12.48
CA GLY A 441 -9.30 -3.74 -11.21
C GLY A 441 -8.34 -4.51 -10.30
N VAL A 442 -8.74 -5.72 -9.89
CA VAL A 442 -8.07 -6.51 -8.86
C VAL A 442 -7.85 -7.94 -9.33
N TYR A 443 -6.64 -8.46 -9.12
CA TYR A 443 -6.29 -9.87 -9.25
C TYR A 443 -5.87 -10.45 -7.90
N VAL A 444 -6.41 -11.62 -7.54
CA VAL A 444 -6.11 -12.31 -6.29
C VAL A 444 -5.75 -13.76 -6.60
N GLY A 445 -4.57 -14.22 -6.17
CA GLY A 445 -4.13 -15.60 -6.39
C GLY A 445 -3.09 -16.06 -5.36
N SER A 446 -2.61 -17.31 -5.45
CA SER A 446 -1.52 -17.85 -4.61
C SER A 446 -1.71 -17.60 -3.11
N SER A 447 -2.86 -17.95 -2.52
CA SER A 447 -3.18 -17.66 -1.10
C SER A 447 -3.28 -16.17 -0.74
N GLY A 448 -3.29 -15.27 -1.72
CA GLY A 448 -3.53 -13.85 -1.52
C GLY A 448 -4.94 -13.58 -0.98
N ARG A 449 -5.05 -12.55 -0.14
CA ARG A 449 -6.29 -12.17 0.54
C ARG A 449 -6.66 -10.74 0.20
N PHE A 450 -7.81 -10.56 -0.44
CA PHE A 450 -8.37 -9.25 -0.73
C PHE A 450 -9.61 -9.00 0.11
N THR A 451 -9.72 -7.79 0.66
CA THR A 451 -10.91 -7.33 1.37
C THR A 451 -11.30 -5.95 0.89
N ALA A 452 -12.59 -5.72 0.67
CA ALA A 452 -13.12 -4.40 0.37
C ALA A 452 -14.31 -4.12 1.29
N GLU A 453 -14.26 -2.99 2.00
CA GLU A 453 -15.26 -2.55 2.97
C GLU A 453 -15.62 -1.10 2.66
N ASP A 454 -16.90 -0.83 2.37
CA ASP A 454 -17.39 0.52 2.08
C ASP A 454 -16.56 1.19 0.95
N ALA A 455 -16.42 0.49 -0.18
CA ALA A 455 -15.48 0.84 -1.26
C ALA A 455 -16.12 0.85 -2.66
N PHE A 456 -15.34 1.26 -3.66
CA PHE A 456 -15.74 1.33 -5.07
C PHE A 456 -14.77 0.57 -5.97
N ILE A 457 -15.28 -0.33 -6.81
CA ILE A 457 -14.51 -1.06 -7.83
C ILE A 457 -15.21 -0.84 -9.17
N ASN A 458 -14.91 0.28 -9.84
CA ASN A 458 -15.76 0.77 -10.94
C ASN A 458 -15.02 1.02 -12.27
N GLY A 459 -15.68 0.69 -13.38
CA GLY A 459 -15.21 1.06 -14.71
C GLY A 459 -13.91 0.39 -15.14
N ASN A 460 -13.50 -0.70 -14.50
CA ASN A 460 -12.26 -1.42 -14.83
C ASN A 460 -12.45 -2.35 -16.04
N ILE A 461 -11.37 -2.62 -16.77
CA ILE A 461 -11.41 -3.35 -18.03
C ILE A 461 -10.42 -4.53 -18.02
N ALA A 462 -10.93 -5.74 -18.22
CA ALA A 462 -10.14 -6.93 -18.53
C ALA A 462 -10.29 -7.32 -20.00
N THR A 463 -9.19 -7.64 -20.69
CA THR A 463 -9.29 -8.17 -22.07
C THR A 463 -9.64 -9.65 -22.11
N ALA A 464 -9.28 -10.40 -21.06
CA ALA A 464 -9.76 -11.75 -20.77
C ALA A 464 -10.85 -11.67 -19.69
N ASP A 465 -10.57 -12.07 -18.44
CA ASP A 465 -11.59 -12.36 -17.44
C ASP A 465 -11.51 -11.44 -16.21
N GLY A 466 -12.64 -11.25 -15.52
CA GLY A 466 -12.70 -10.49 -14.26
C GLY A 466 -12.45 -9.00 -14.47
N GLY A 467 -13.41 -8.29 -15.07
CA GLY A 467 -13.27 -6.85 -15.33
C GLY A 467 -13.02 -6.05 -14.05
N GLY A 468 -13.82 -6.29 -13.01
CA GLY A 468 -13.62 -5.72 -11.67
C GLY A 468 -12.61 -6.54 -10.86
N VAL A 469 -12.98 -7.76 -10.48
CA VAL A 469 -12.17 -8.66 -9.63
C VAL A 469 -12.03 -10.04 -10.28
N TYR A 470 -10.82 -10.56 -10.28
CA TYR A 470 -10.50 -11.93 -10.66
C TYR A 470 -9.93 -12.71 -9.46
N SER A 471 -10.64 -13.75 -9.03
CA SER A 471 -10.21 -14.68 -7.98
C SER A 471 -9.66 -15.97 -8.60
N ALA A 472 -8.33 -16.07 -8.64
CA ALA A 472 -7.57 -17.23 -9.11
C ALA A 472 -7.51 -18.33 -8.04
N ASP A 473 -6.94 -19.48 -8.41
CA ASP A 473 -6.75 -20.63 -7.50
C ASP A 473 -6.12 -20.22 -6.16
N GLN A 474 -6.72 -20.68 -5.07
CA GLN A 474 -6.34 -20.38 -3.69
C GLN A 474 -6.42 -18.90 -3.29
N GLY A 475 -6.93 -18.01 -4.13
CA GLY A 475 -7.21 -16.63 -3.74
C GLY A 475 -8.44 -16.54 -2.82
N TYR A 476 -8.43 -15.62 -1.86
CA TYR A 476 -9.58 -15.35 -1.00
C TYR A 476 -9.99 -13.89 -1.12
N SER A 477 -11.25 -13.64 -1.44
CA SER A 477 -11.84 -12.30 -1.53
C SER A 477 -13.08 -12.18 -0.66
N TYR A 478 -13.12 -11.16 0.20
CA TYR A 478 -14.30 -10.79 0.97
C TYR A 478 -14.67 -9.33 0.71
N ILE A 479 -15.83 -9.10 0.11
CA ILE A 479 -16.28 -7.78 -0.31
C ILE A 479 -17.59 -7.45 0.41
N THR A 480 -17.63 -6.35 1.13
CA THR A 480 -18.80 -5.93 1.92
C THR A 480 -19.14 -4.47 1.68
N ARG A 481 -20.44 -4.15 1.62
CA ARG A 481 -20.97 -2.78 1.44
C ARG A 481 -20.26 -2.00 0.33
N THR A 482 -19.95 -2.68 -0.77
CA THR A 482 -19.13 -2.15 -1.86
C THR A 482 -19.96 -2.04 -3.14
N GLN A 483 -19.62 -1.06 -3.98
CA GLN A 483 -20.16 -0.96 -5.33
C GLN A 483 -19.17 -1.52 -6.35
N ILE A 484 -19.65 -2.44 -7.18
CA ILE A 484 -18.91 -3.03 -8.30
C ILE A 484 -19.67 -2.69 -9.58
N ASP A 485 -19.39 -1.50 -10.15
CA ASP A 485 -20.20 -0.90 -11.21
C ASP A 485 -19.44 -0.64 -12.51
N GLY A 486 -20.05 -0.97 -13.65
CA GLY A 486 -19.56 -0.53 -14.95
C GLY A 486 -18.26 -1.22 -15.42
N ASN A 487 -17.88 -2.34 -14.83
CA ASN A 487 -16.67 -3.08 -15.21
C ASN A 487 -16.90 -3.94 -16.45
N ARG A 488 -15.84 -4.19 -17.22
CA ARG A 488 -15.93 -4.92 -18.50
C ARG A 488 -14.87 -6.01 -18.62
N ALA A 489 -15.27 -7.20 -19.06
CA ALA A 489 -14.39 -8.29 -19.46
C ALA A 489 -14.60 -8.64 -20.95
N GLY A 490 -13.54 -9.04 -21.66
CA GLY A 490 -13.65 -9.61 -23.01
C GLY A 490 -14.10 -11.06 -23.01
N GLY A 491 -13.71 -11.81 -21.97
CA GLY A 491 -14.11 -13.17 -21.64
C GLY A 491 -15.24 -13.18 -20.61
N ALA A 492 -15.02 -13.74 -19.43
CA ALA A 492 -16.04 -13.99 -18.43
C ALA A 492 -15.93 -13.11 -17.18
N GLY A 493 -17.05 -12.83 -16.53
CA GLY A 493 -17.10 -12.10 -15.25
C GLY A 493 -16.80 -10.62 -15.41
N GLY A 494 -17.77 -9.84 -15.90
CA GLY A 494 -17.59 -8.42 -16.15
C GLY A 494 -17.30 -7.68 -14.85
N GLY A 495 -18.08 -7.97 -13.80
CA GLY A 495 -17.82 -7.51 -12.44
C GLY A 495 -16.84 -8.44 -11.73
N LEU A 496 -17.22 -9.71 -11.58
CA LEU A 496 -16.53 -10.70 -10.76
C LEU A 496 -16.28 -11.99 -11.54
N HIS A 497 -15.07 -12.54 -11.45
CA HIS A 497 -14.74 -13.86 -11.98
C HIS A 497 -14.09 -14.74 -10.92
N VAL A 498 -14.59 -15.97 -10.76
CA VAL A 498 -14.02 -17.00 -9.87
C VAL A 498 -13.56 -18.19 -10.72
N ALA A 499 -12.23 -18.33 -10.82
CA ALA A 499 -11.61 -19.41 -11.59
C ALA A 499 -11.35 -20.66 -10.72
N GLY A 500 -10.95 -20.44 -9.46
CA GLY A 500 -10.67 -21.51 -8.50
C GLY A 500 -10.44 -21.07 -7.05
N GLY A 501 -10.54 -19.76 -6.77
CA GLY A 501 -10.48 -19.21 -5.42
C GLY A 501 -11.84 -19.14 -4.74
N GLU A 502 -11.87 -18.48 -3.59
CA GLU A 502 -13.08 -18.15 -2.84
C GLU A 502 -13.38 -16.66 -3.00
N LEU A 503 -14.63 -16.32 -3.32
CA LEU A 503 -15.11 -14.94 -3.41
C LEU A 503 -16.47 -14.82 -2.74
N LEU A 504 -16.54 -14.03 -1.68
CA LEU A 504 -17.76 -13.74 -0.95
C LEU A 504 -18.12 -12.26 -1.07
N ILE A 505 -19.37 -11.98 -1.45
CA ILE A 505 -19.96 -10.64 -1.37
C ILE A 505 -21.06 -10.56 -0.30
N HIS A 506 -21.11 -9.45 0.42
CA HIS A 506 -22.11 -9.18 1.45
C HIS A 506 -22.62 -7.73 1.35
N GLU A 507 -23.93 -7.50 1.39
CA GLU A 507 -24.50 -6.13 1.30
C GLU A 507 -23.93 -5.31 0.12
N THR A 508 -23.61 -5.99 -0.98
CA THR A 508 -22.83 -5.44 -2.09
C THR A 508 -23.71 -5.34 -3.34
N THR A 509 -23.44 -4.33 -4.17
CA THR A 509 -24.14 -4.14 -5.45
C THR A 509 -23.18 -4.38 -6.61
N VAL A 510 -23.52 -5.35 -7.46
CA VAL A 510 -22.82 -5.67 -8.71
C VAL A 510 -23.70 -5.23 -9.87
N SER A 511 -23.37 -4.10 -10.50
CA SER A 511 -24.25 -3.49 -11.51
C SER A 511 -23.57 -2.98 -12.77
N ARG A 512 -24.32 -2.94 -13.88
CA ARG A 512 -23.86 -2.39 -15.17
C ARG A 512 -22.55 -2.98 -15.69
N ASN A 513 -22.21 -4.19 -15.26
CA ASN A 513 -21.00 -4.85 -15.71
C ASN A 513 -21.25 -5.61 -17.02
N ALA A 514 -20.22 -5.78 -17.84
CA ALA A 514 -20.33 -6.37 -19.17
C ALA A 514 -19.27 -7.45 -19.45
N ALA A 515 -19.68 -8.58 -20.02
CA ALA A 515 -18.75 -9.66 -20.39
C ALA A 515 -19.25 -10.48 -21.60
N ALA A 516 -18.43 -11.40 -22.10
CA ALA A 516 -18.92 -12.46 -22.99
C ALA A 516 -19.81 -13.45 -22.23
N ASN A 517 -19.43 -13.88 -21.02
CA ASN A 517 -20.26 -14.71 -20.15
C ASN A 517 -20.23 -14.18 -18.71
N GLY A 518 -21.35 -14.21 -18.00
CA GLY A 518 -21.38 -13.72 -16.61
C GLY A 518 -21.15 -12.22 -16.56
N GLY A 519 -22.08 -11.43 -17.11
CA GLY A 519 -21.95 -9.97 -17.17
C GLY A 519 -21.64 -9.38 -15.80
N GLY A 520 -22.40 -9.79 -14.78
CA GLY A 520 -22.12 -9.49 -13.38
C GLY A 520 -21.04 -10.41 -12.81
N VAL A 521 -21.33 -11.71 -12.75
CA VAL A 521 -20.52 -12.73 -12.09
C VAL A 521 -20.32 -13.95 -12.99
N SER A 522 -19.11 -14.49 -13.01
CA SER A 522 -18.79 -15.78 -13.62
C SER A 522 -18.12 -16.71 -12.61
N VAL A 523 -18.54 -17.97 -12.57
CA VAL A 523 -17.98 -19.02 -11.72
C VAL A 523 -17.58 -20.22 -12.59
N ALA A 524 -16.28 -20.34 -12.84
CA ALA A 524 -15.71 -21.44 -13.62
C ALA A 524 -15.19 -22.57 -12.73
N GLY A 525 -14.76 -22.25 -11.52
CA GLY A 525 -14.30 -23.15 -10.48
C GLY A 525 -14.33 -22.46 -9.11
N GLY A 526 -13.79 -23.10 -8.08
CA GLY A 526 -13.73 -22.52 -6.74
C GLY A 526 -15.12 -22.32 -6.13
N GLU A 527 -15.25 -21.29 -5.29
CA GLU A 527 -16.52 -20.96 -4.65
C GLU A 527 -16.87 -19.47 -4.70
N PHE A 528 -18.11 -19.20 -5.10
CA PHE A 528 -18.74 -17.88 -5.02
C PHE A 528 -19.88 -17.88 -4.00
N GLY A 529 -19.85 -16.91 -3.08
CA GLY A 529 -20.93 -16.66 -2.13
C GLY A 529 -21.48 -15.25 -2.28
N ALA A 530 -22.80 -15.09 -2.13
CA ALA A 530 -23.44 -13.78 -2.04
C ALA A 530 -24.55 -13.78 -0.98
N VAL A 531 -24.52 -12.77 -0.11
CA VAL A 531 -25.49 -12.60 0.98
C VAL A 531 -26.05 -11.17 0.98
N ASN A 532 -27.37 -11.01 1.10
CA ASN A 532 -28.04 -9.70 1.19
C ASN A 532 -27.57 -8.71 0.10
N SER A 533 -27.34 -9.21 -1.11
CA SER A 533 -26.65 -8.46 -2.17
C SER A 533 -27.54 -8.30 -3.40
N THR A 534 -27.20 -7.34 -4.26
CA THR A 534 -27.90 -7.11 -5.54
C THR A 534 -26.94 -7.34 -6.70
N ILE A 535 -27.35 -8.15 -7.66
CA ILE A 535 -26.68 -8.35 -8.95
C ILE A 535 -27.69 -7.90 -10.00
N GLY A 536 -27.45 -6.78 -10.69
CA GLY A 536 -28.44 -6.32 -11.65
C GLY A 536 -27.96 -5.33 -12.68
N PHE A 537 -28.73 -5.17 -13.76
CA PHE A 537 -28.36 -4.31 -14.91
C PHE A 537 -27.08 -4.72 -15.63
N ASN A 538 -26.62 -5.95 -15.47
CA ASN A 538 -25.43 -6.46 -16.11
C ASN A 538 -25.75 -7.04 -17.51
N THR A 539 -24.74 -7.12 -18.37
CA THR A 539 -24.92 -7.53 -19.77
C THR A 539 -23.90 -8.59 -20.19
N ALA A 540 -24.36 -9.70 -20.75
CA ALA A 540 -23.53 -10.70 -21.40
C ALA A 540 -23.81 -10.76 -22.91
N THR A 541 -22.77 -10.89 -23.74
CA THR A 541 -22.99 -11.18 -25.19
C THR A 541 -23.31 -12.65 -25.45
N GLY A 542 -22.88 -13.53 -24.55
CA GLY A 542 -23.19 -14.96 -24.51
C GLY A 542 -24.19 -15.26 -23.41
N ASN A 543 -23.72 -15.96 -22.37
CA ASN A 543 -24.54 -16.58 -21.33
C ASN A 543 -24.47 -15.84 -19.97
N GLY A 544 -25.55 -15.89 -19.17
CA GLY A 544 -25.58 -15.35 -17.81
C GLY A 544 -25.34 -13.84 -17.75
N GLY A 545 -26.37 -13.02 -18.04
CA GLY A 545 -26.27 -11.56 -17.88
C GLY A 545 -25.89 -11.18 -16.45
N GLY A 546 -26.60 -11.73 -15.46
CA GLY A 546 -26.29 -11.60 -14.04
C GLY A 546 -25.18 -12.54 -13.59
N VAL A 547 -25.47 -13.84 -13.50
CA VAL A 547 -24.56 -14.89 -13.05
C VAL A 547 -24.46 -16.02 -14.07
N PHE A 548 -23.23 -16.39 -14.44
CA PHE A 548 -22.93 -17.57 -15.24
C PHE A 548 -22.07 -18.56 -14.45
N GLN A 549 -22.49 -19.81 -14.36
CA GLN A 549 -21.73 -20.86 -13.72
C GLN A 549 -21.48 -22.04 -14.66
N SER A 550 -20.22 -22.39 -14.86
CA SER A 550 -19.80 -23.57 -15.63
C SER A 550 -19.13 -24.66 -14.78
N GLY A 551 -18.76 -24.34 -13.54
CA GLY A 551 -18.12 -25.26 -12.59
C GLY A 551 -18.14 -24.68 -11.17
N GLY A 552 -17.36 -25.26 -10.26
CA GLY A 552 -17.26 -24.78 -8.87
C GLY A 552 -18.58 -24.82 -8.11
N VAL A 553 -18.67 -23.97 -7.08
CA VAL A 553 -19.85 -23.86 -6.22
C VAL A 553 -20.34 -22.42 -6.12
N THR A 554 -21.66 -22.23 -6.21
CA THR A 554 -22.31 -20.93 -5.97
C THR A 554 -23.29 -21.03 -4.81
N ARG A 555 -23.25 -20.08 -3.88
CA ARG A 555 -24.20 -19.96 -2.77
C ARG A 555 -24.82 -18.56 -2.74
N LEU A 556 -26.12 -18.46 -3.00
CA LEU A 556 -26.86 -17.20 -2.94
C LEU A 556 -27.89 -17.24 -1.81
N VAL A 557 -27.82 -16.27 -0.89
CA VAL A 557 -28.77 -16.12 0.23
C VAL A 557 -29.30 -14.71 0.30
N ASN A 558 -30.62 -14.53 0.19
CA ASN A 558 -31.27 -13.21 0.16
C ASN A 558 -30.68 -12.28 -0.92
N VAL A 559 -30.42 -12.81 -2.11
CA VAL A 559 -29.85 -12.07 -3.24
C VAL A 559 -30.96 -11.68 -4.23
N THR A 560 -30.90 -10.45 -4.73
CA THR A 560 -31.72 -10.01 -5.86
C THR A 560 -30.88 -10.03 -7.14
N VAL A 561 -31.29 -10.83 -8.11
CA VAL A 561 -30.76 -10.89 -9.48
C VAL A 561 -31.82 -10.31 -10.41
N ALA A 562 -31.58 -9.14 -11.02
CA ALA A 562 -32.64 -8.44 -11.74
C ALA A 562 -32.15 -7.45 -12.81
N ALA A 563 -32.98 -7.25 -13.84
CA ALA A 563 -32.74 -6.35 -14.95
C ALA A 563 -31.45 -6.64 -15.76
N ASP A 564 -30.96 -7.87 -15.71
CA ASP A 564 -29.80 -8.34 -16.46
C ASP A 564 -30.19 -8.71 -17.91
N ARG A 565 -29.19 -8.70 -18.82
CA ARG A 565 -29.38 -8.95 -20.25
C ARG A 565 -28.38 -9.95 -20.79
N SER A 566 -28.82 -10.89 -21.61
CA SER A 566 -27.95 -11.76 -22.41
C SER A 566 -28.41 -11.80 -23.87
N ALA A 567 -27.47 -11.81 -24.82
CA ALA A 567 -27.79 -11.86 -26.25
C ALA A 567 -27.92 -13.29 -26.81
N GLY A 568 -27.56 -14.33 -26.04
CA GLY A 568 -27.73 -15.72 -26.47
C GLY A 568 -29.20 -16.16 -26.48
N ALA A 569 -29.64 -16.71 -27.62
CA ALA A 569 -31.03 -17.10 -27.88
C ALA A 569 -31.56 -18.28 -27.02
N ALA A 570 -30.69 -18.88 -26.19
CA ALA A 570 -31.00 -19.98 -25.28
C ALA A 570 -30.14 -19.85 -24.01
N SER A 571 -30.03 -18.64 -23.47
CA SER A 571 -29.20 -18.31 -22.31
C SER A 571 -30.04 -17.87 -21.12
N GLY A 572 -29.60 -18.21 -19.91
CA GLY A 572 -30.16 -17.68 -18.67
C GLY A 572 -29.72 -16.23 -18.55
N THR A 573 -30.65 -15.31 -18.60
CA THR A 573 -30.38 -13.86 -18.59
C THR A 573 -29.99 -13.40 -17.19
N GLY A 574 -30.67 -13.89 -16.15
CA GLY A 574 -30.37 -13.62 -14.75
C GLY A 574 -29.33 -14.60 -14.20
N PHE A 575 -29.67 -15.89 -14.18
CA PHE A 575 -28.81 -16.96 -13.65
C PHE A 575 -28.74 -18.17 -14.57
N GLU A 576 -27.54 -18.57 -14.99
CA GLU A 576 -27.30 -19.75 -15.80
C GLU A 576 -26.36 -20.75 -15.12
N LEU A 577 -26.83 -21.99 -14.93
CA LEU A 577 -26.05 -23.11 -14.42
C LEU A 577 -25.80 -24.15 -15.52
N SER A 578 -24.55 -24.27 -15.94
CA SER A 578 -24.09 -25.23 -16.96
C SER A 578 -23.24 -26.37 -16.37
N GLY A 579 -22.76 -26.24 -15.14
CA GLY A 579 -21.97 -27.24 -14.42
C GLY A 579 -21.64 -26.81 -13.00
N GLY A 580 -21.17 -27.73 -12.15
CA GLY A 580 -20.90 -27.46 -10.73
C GLY A 580 -22.12 -27.60 -9.83
N GLU A 581 -22.08 -26.97 -8.65
CA GLU A 581 -23.14 -27.00 -7.64
C GLU A 581 -23.65 -25.58 -7.34
N ALA A 582 -24.96 -25.42 -7.20
CA ALA A 582 -25.57 -24.15 -6.82
C ALA A 582 -26.58 -24.35 -5.69
N TYR A 583 -26.49 -23.50 -4.67
CA TYR A 583 -27.35 -23.47 -3.49
C TYR A 583 -28.04 -22.11 -3.39
N LEU A 584 -29.36 -22.08 -3.58
CA LEU A 584 -30.15 -20.84 -3.62
C LEU A 584 -31.16 -20.82 -2.47
N LEU A 585 -31.06 -19.85 -1.55
CA LEU A 585 -32.02 -19.66 -0.45
C LEU A 585 -32.58 -18.23 -0.44
N ASN A 586 -33.92 -18.10 -0.46
CA ASN A 586 -34.63 -16.81 -0.30
C ASN A 586 -34.24 -15.73 -1.34
N ASN A 587 -33.92 -16.13 -2.58
CA ASN A 587 -33.50 -15.20 -3.62
C ASN A 587 -34.66 -14.72 -4.51
N ILE A 588 -34.48 -13.57 -5.15
CA ILE A 588 -35.38 -13.04 -6.18
C ILE A 588 -34.59 -12.99 -7.49
N ILE A 589 -35.01 -13.73 -8.51
CA ILE A 589 -34.40 -13.71 -9.86
C ILE A 589 -35.51 -13.38 -10.88
N TYR A 590 -35.56 -12.13 -11.34
CA TYR A 590 -36.71 -11.61 -12.08
C TYR A 590 -36.37 -10.40 -12.96
N GLY A 591 -37.01 -10.35 -14.14
CA GLY A 591 -36.99 -9.16 -14.99
C GLY A 591 -35.76 -9.10 -15.89
N ASP A 592 -35.15 -10.25 -16.15
CA ASP A 592 -33.92 -10.41 -16.90
C ASP A 592 -34.26 -10.81 -18.34
N GLY A 593 -34.37 -9.84 -19.26
CA GLY A 593 -34.48 -10.11 -20.71
C GLY A 593 -35.64 -11.03 -21.19
N LEU A 594 -35.56 -11.48 -22.46
CA LEU A 594 -36.70 -12.08 -23.20
C LEU A 594 -36.70 -13.63 -23.26
N ALA A 595 -35.69 -14.32 -22.72
CA ALA A 595 -35.52 -15.77 -22.89
C ALA A 595 -35.94 -16.57 -21.64
N ASN A 596 -35.09 -16.62 -20.61
CA ASN A 596 -35.40 -17.22 -19.30
C ASN A 596 -34.56 -16.53 -18.21
N ASP A 597 -35.19 -16.12 -17.11
CA ASP A 597 -34.48 -15.53 -15.95
C ASP A 597 -33.52 -16.55 -15.32
N VAL A 598 -33.93 -17.82 -15.28
CA VAL A 598 -33.07 -18.93 -14.83
C VAL A 598 -33.00 -20.04 -15.87
N GLN A 599 -31.78 -20.48 -16.17
CA GLN A 599 -31.53 -21.61 -17.06
C GLN A 599 -30.62 -22.68 -16.45
N TYR A 600 -31.06 -23.94 -16.59
CA TYR A 600 -30.33 -25.11 -16.14
C TYR A 600 -29.94 -26.01 -17.33
N ASN A 601 -28.63 -26.06 -17.60
CA ASN A 601 -28.01 -26.82 -18.68
C ASN A 601 -27.09 -27.97 -18.17
N GLY A 602 -26.80 -28.04 -16.87
CA GLY A 602 -25.99 -29.09 -16.24
C GLY A 602 -25.68 -28.77 -14.77
N GLY A 603 -24.99 -29.68 -14.05
CA GLY A 603 -24.62 -29.48 -12.64
C GLY A 603 -25.64 -30.03 -11.63
N THR A 604 -25.63 -29.49 -10.41
CA THR A 604 -26.62 -29.76 -9.34
C THR A 604 -27.15 -28.43 -8.82
N LEU A 605 -28.47 -28.26 -8.80
CA LEU A 605 -29.13 -27.09 -8.24
C LEU A 605 -30.00 -27.52 -7.05
N ASP A 606 -29.70 -26.99 -5.88
CA ASP A 606 -30.53 -27.09 -4.68
C ASP A 606 -31.03 -25.69 -4.29
N GLY A 607 -32.27 -25.58 -3.85
CA GLY A 607 -32.77 -24.30 -3.40
C GLY A 607 -34.15 -24.31 -2.79
N PHE A 608 -34.36 -23.37 -1.87
CA PHE A 608 -35.57 -23.22 -1.09
C PHE A 608 -36.04 -21.76 -1.07
N ASN A 609 -37.35 -21.54 -1.16
CA ASN A 609 -38.00 -20.23 -1.03
C ASN A 609 -37.50 -19.14 -2.01
N ASN A 610 -37.18 -19.51 -3.25
CA ASN A 610 -36.75 -18.54 -4.26
C ASN A 610 -37.93 -18.12 -5.15
N ILE A 611 -37.91 -16.86 -5.61
CA ILE A 611 -38.83 -16.33 -6.60
C ILE A 611 -38.10 -16.29 -7.94
N TYR A 612 -38.67 -16.93 -8.96
CA TYR A 612 -38.15 -16.94 -10.33
C TYR A 612 -39.20 -16.34 -11.27
N GLY A 613 -38.81 -15.39 -12.13
CA GLY A 613 -39.71 -14.87 -13.17
C GLY A 613 -40.06 -15.92 -14.22
N SER A 614 -39.04 -16.55 -14.81
CA SER A 614 -39.15 -17.59 -15.84
C SER A 614 -38.02 -18.60 -15.71
N PHE A 615 -38.35 -19.89 -15.88
CA PHE A 615 -37.43 -21.00 -15.62
C PHE A 615 -37.50 -22.04 -16.74
N SER A 616 -36.35 -22.42 -17.31
CA SER A 616 -36.25 -23.54 -18.26
C SER A 616 -35.28 -24.62 -17.78
N SER A 617 -35.74 -25.88 -17.80
CA SER A 617 -34.91 -27.07 -17.56
C SER A 617 -35.17 -28.12 -18.63
N ARG A 618 -34.14 -28.61 -19.31
CA ARG A 618 -34.29 -29.72 -20.27
C ARG A 618 -34.18 -31.12 -19.65
N ASN A 619 -33.63 -31.27 -18.44
CA ASN A 619 -33.45 -32.55 -17.73
C ASN A 619 -33.36 -32.33 -16.20
N TRP A 620 -34.49 -32.22 -15.49
CA TRP A 620 -34.49 -31.96 -14.05
C TRP A 620 -35.25 -33.05 -13.27
N THR A 621 -34.64 -33.57 -12.20
CA THR A 621 -35.17 -34.68 -11.38
C THR A 621 -35.09 -34.42 -9.85
N GLY A 622 -34.81 -33.18 -9.42
CA GLY A 622 -34.74 -32.79 -8.00
C GLY A 622 -36.06 -32.23 -7.44
N ASN A 623 -36.13 -31.95 -6.13
CA ASN A 623 -37.29 -31.29 -5.49
C ASN A 623 -37.08 -29.76 -5.46
N ILE A 624 -37.80 -29.01 -6.28
CA ILE A 624 -38.04 -27.57 -6.09
C ILE A 624 -39.28 -27.55 -5.20
N ALA A 625 -39.10 -27.26 -3.92
CA ALA A 625 -40.23 -26.82 -3.12
C ALA A 625 -40.63 -25.41 -3.63
N ALA A 626 -41.75 -25.37 -4.36
CA ALA A 626 -42.41 -24.20 -4.95
C ALA A 626 -41.76 -23.56 -6.19
N THR A 627 -42.00 -24.15 -7.38
CA THR A 627 -41.86 -23.43 -8.65
C THR A 627 -43.17 -22.68 -8.90
N TYR A 628 -43.19 -21.36 -8.74
CA TYR A 628 -44.32 -20.56 -9.24
C TYR A 628 -44.08 -20.21 -10.71
N ARG A 629 -44.58 -21.06 -11.62
CA ARG A 629 -44.70 -20.68 -13.04
C ARG A 629 -45.89 -19.75 -13.20
N ASN A 630 -45.67 -18.48 -13.50
CA ASN A 630 -46.74 -17.66 -14.07
C ASN A 630 -46.68 -17.79 -15.60
N SER A 631 -47.68 -18.43 -16.19
CA SER A 631 -47.81 -18.62 -17.64
C SER A 631 -48.56 -17.47 -18.33
N PHE A 632 -48.57 -16.28 -17.73
CA PHE A 632 -49.15 -15.09 -18.31
C PHE A 632 -48.11 -13.98 -18.29
N GLY A 633 -47.75 -13.50 -19.49
CA GLY A 633 -47.11 -12.20 -19.61
C GLY A 633 -47.99 -11.16 -18.92
N ASP A 634 -47.34 -10.34 -18.11
CA ASP A 634 -47.88 -9.23 -17.32
C ASP A 634 -48.59 -9.64 -16.00
N ASP A 635 -48.11 -9.01 -14.92
CA ASP A 635 -48.57 -9.02 -13.52
C ASP A 635 -48.31 -10.28 -12.67
N VAL A 636 -47.54 -10.08 -11.59
CA VAL A 636 -47.29 -11.07 -10.52
C VAL A 636 -48.57 -11.27 -9.71
N ALA A 637 -49.22 -12.43 -9.88
CA ALA A 637 -50.24 -12.93 -8.96
C ALA A 637 -49.87 -14.36 -8.53
N LEU A 638 -49.44 -14.52 -7.27
CA LEU A 638 -49.15 -15.81 -6.64
C LEU A 638 -50.46 -16.59 -6.37
N ARG A 639 -50.47 -17.90 -6.64
CA ARG A 639 -51.62 -18.79 -6.44
C ARG A 639 -51.36 -19.80 -5.31
N VAL A 640 -51.91 -19.57 -4.12
CA VAL A 640 -51.74 -20.43 -2.93
C VAL A 640 -52.39 -21.81 -3.15
N ASN A 641 -51.68 -22.91 -2.84
CA ASN A 641 -52.23 -24.27 -2.77
C ASN A 641 -52.39 -24.65 -1.27
N PRO A 642 -53.62 -24.88 -0.75
CA PRO A 642 -53.89 -24.89 0.69
C PRO A 642 -53.52 -26.19 1.43
N GLY A 643 -52.75 -27.09 0.83
CA GLY A 643 -52.50 -28.42 1.38
C GLY A 643 -51.13 -28.58 2.03
N ALA A 644 -50.96 -28.12 3.28
CA ALA A 644 -50.03 -28.65 4.31
C ALA A 644 -49.47 -27.54 5.24
N GLY A 645 -50.31 -26.87 6.03
CA GLY A 645 -49.95 -26.26 7.33
C GLY A 645 -48.61 -25.53 7.47
N ARG A 646 -48.14 -24.79 6.45
CA ARG A 646 -46.89 -24.02 6.48
C ARG A 646 -47.18 -22.54 6.26
N THR A 647 -46.47 -21.69 6.99
CA THR A 647 -46.49 -20.23 6.82
C THR A 647 -45.64 -19.87 5.60
N GLU A 648 -46.22 -19.22 4.59
CA GLU A 648 -45.52 -18.75 3.38
C GLU A 648 -45.51 -17.22 3.32
N THR A 649 -44.36 -16.63 3.00
CA THR A 649 -44.16 -15.17 2.87
C THR A 649 -44.67 -14.69 1.51
N ILE A 650 -45.58 -13.71 1.52
CA ILE A 650 -46.07 -13.01 0.32
C ILE A 650 -45.18 -11.80 0.07
N ALA A 651 -44.38 -11.81 -1.00
CA ALA A 651 -43.67 -10.63 -1.45
C ALA A 651 -44.57 -9.79 -2.37
N ILE A 652 -44.95 -8.59 -1.91
CA ILE A 652 -45.51 -7.55 -2.78
C ILE A 652 -44.32 -6.67 -3.21
N LEU A 653 -43.91 -6.78 -4.48
CA LEU A 653 -42.77 -6.04 -5.04
C LEU A 653 -43.11 -4.55 -5.18
N SER A 654 -42.32 -3.68 -4.55
CA SER A 654 -42.39 -2.20 -4.68
C SER A 654 -41.83 -1.65 -6.00
N THR A 655 -41.31 -2.51 -6.88
CA THR A 655 -40.72 -2.15 -8.17
C THR A 655 -41.55 -2.58 -9.39
N SER A 656 -42.75 -3.11 -9.18
CA SER A 656 -43.71 -3.35 -10.26
C SER A 656 -44.34 -2.03 -10.73
N ASP A 657 -44.73 -1.94 -12.02
CA ASP A 657 -45.51 -0.81 -12.55
C ASP A 657 -46.82 -0.56 -11.77
N ALA A 658 -47.23 -1.48 -10.89
CA ALA A 658 -48.34 -1.31 -9.96
C ALA A 658 -48.09 -0.24 -8.88
N ALA A 659 -46.82 0.05 -8.53
CA ALA A 659 -46.49 1.14 -7.59
C ALA A 659 -46.71 2.54 -8.21
N ALA A 660 -46.72 2.65 -9.55
CA ALA A 660 -46.97 3.90 -10.26
C ALA A 660 -48.47 4.26 -10.40
N TYR A 661 -49.38 3.31 -10.12
CA TYR A 661 -50.83 3.47 -10.38
C TYR A 661 -51.75 3.22 -9.18
N GLY A 662 -51.29 3.54 -7.96
CA GLY A 662 -52.16 3.76 -6.80
C GLY A 662 -53.07 2.56 -6.44
N VAL A 663 -52.50 1.52 -5.85
CA VAL A 663 -53.28 0.42 -5.26
C VAL A 663 -53.96 0.90 -3.98
N GLN A 664 -55.30 0.95 -3.97
CA GLN A 664 -56.09 1.07 -2.74
C GLN A 664 -56.32 -0.32 -2.13
N THR A 665 -56.02 -0.47 -0.84
CA THR A 665 -56.28 -1.69 -0.06
C THR A 665 -57.48 -1.48 0.86
N GLY A 666 -58.30 -2.51 1.05
CA GLY A 666 -59.40 -2.52 2.00
C GLY A 666 -59.62 -3.93 2.56
N TYR A 667 -60.24 -4.05 3.73
CA TYR A 667 -60.57 -5.34 4.34
C TYR A 667 -61.97 -5.31 4.96
N THR A 668 -62.65 -6.46 5.01
CA THR A 668 -63.88 -6.65 5.79
C THR A 668 -63.56 -7.46 7.04
N ARG A 669 -64.17 -7.09 8.18
CA ARG A 669 -64.09 -7.86 9.42
C ARG A 669 -65.30 -8.77 9.59
N SER A 670 -65.12 -9.85 10.34
CA SER A 670 -66.20 -10.66 10.88
C SER A 670 -67.22 -9.79 11.62
N SER A 671 -68.46 -10.27 11.70
CA SER A 671 -69.56 -9.56 12.38
C SER A 671 -69.32 -9.30 13.88
N ASP A 672 -68.33 -9.95 14.49
CA ASP A 672 -67.88 -9.73 15.87
C ASP A 672 -66.62 -8.84 15.99
N GLY A 673 -66.04 -8.43 14.86
CA GLY A 673 -64.90 -7.51 14.79
C GLY A 673 -63.54 -8.12 15.15
N THR A 674 -63.45 -9.44 15.35
CA THR A 674 -62.24 -10.12 15.85
C THR A 674 -61.36 -10.75 14.77
N SER A 675 -61.87 -11.01 13.56
CA SER A 675 -61.10 -11.51 12.42
C SER A 675 -61.32 -10.68 11.16
N ILE A 676 -60.36 -10.73 10.23
CA ILE A 676 -60.50 -10.19 8.88
C ILE A 676 -61.08 -11.31 8.01
N ASP A 677 -62.28 -11.11 7.46
CA ASP A 677 -63.00 -12.09 6.64
C ASP A 677 -62.55 -12.06 5.17
N ALA A 678 -62.13 -10.89 4.67
CA ALA A 678 -61.57 -10.77 3.32
C ALA A 678 -60.67 -9.52 3.21
N MET A 679 -59.60 -9.62 2.40
CA MET A 679 -58.81 -8.48 1.94
C MET A 679 -59.09 -8.26 0.45
N PHE A 680 -59.31 -7.00 0.07
CA PHE A 680 -59.59 -6.60 -1.30
C PHE A 680 -58.44 -5.78 -1.87
N PHE A 681 -58.06 -6.11 -3.11
CA PHE A 681 -57.16 -5.32 -3.93
C PHE A 681 -57.89 -4.86 -5.18
N ARG A 682 -57.84 -3.56 -5.47
CA ARG A 682 -58.40 -3.01 -6.71
C ARG A 682 -57.31 -2.91 -7.76
N THR A 683 -57.48 -3.61 -8.88
CA THR A 683 -56.72 -3.37 -10.12
C THR A 683 -57.63 -2.78 -11.19
N THR A 684 -57.05 -2.25 -12.27
CA THR A 684 -57.81 -1.64 -13.39
C THR A 684 -58.66 -2.64 -14.19
N LYS A 685 -58.55 -3.95 -13.93
CA LYS A 685 -59.30 -5.01 -14.63
C LYS A 685 -60.32 -5.77 -13.78
N GLY A 686 -60.52 -5.42 -12.51
CA GLY A 686 -61.59 -5.99 -11.68
C GLY A 686 -61.20 -6.27 -10.23
N TRP A 687 -62.09 -6.95 -9.50
CA TRP A 687 -61.89 -7.38 -8.11
C TRP A 687 -61.21 -8.74 -8.06
N LEU A 688 -60.20 -8.87 -7.20
CA LEU A 688 -59.63 -10.15 -6.79
C LEU A 688 -60.23 -10.52 -5.41
N GLU A 689 -61.01 -11.59 -5.34
CA GLU A 689 -61.66 -12.06 -4.11
C GLU A 689 -60.96 -13.34 -3.61
N PHE A 690 -60.58 -13.36 -2.33
CA PHE A 690 -60.07 -14.56 -1.65
C PHE A 690 -61.13 -15.09 -0.69
N ALA A 691 -61.75 -16.23 -1.02
CA ALA A 691 -62.69 -16.91 -0.14
C ALA A 691 -62.01 -18.14 0.50
N GLY A 692 -61.91 -18.17 1.83
CA GLY A 692 -61.48 -19.35 2.59
C GLY A 692 -62.62 -19.92 3.43
N SER A 693 -62.95 -21.20 3.25
CA SER A 693 -63.90 -21.91 4.10
C SER A 693 -63.19 -22.66 5.23
N SER A 694 -63.57 -22.32 6.47
CA SER A 694 -63.52 -23.08 7.73
C SER A 694 -62.18 -23.49 8.37
N ALA A 695 -62.08 -23.04 9.62
CA ALA A 695 -61.57 -23.71 10.85
C ALA A 695 -60.08 -23.78 11.19
N ASP A 696 -59.14 -23.55 10.27
CA ASP A 696 -57.71 -23.46 10.63
C ASP A 696 -57.06 -22.23 9.96
N ALA A 697 -57.27 -21.05 10.54
CA ALA A 697 -56.64 -19.80 10.08
C ALA A 697 -55.24 -19.63 10.73
N PRO A 698 -54.17 -19.39 9.96
CA PRO A 698 -52.87 -19.02 10.53
C PRO A 698 -52.95 -17.62 11.15
N GLU A 699 -52.32 -17.46 12.31
CA GLU A 699 -52.18 -16.20 13.04
C GLU A 699 -51.30 -15.22 12.23
N ILE A 700 -51.87 -14.10 11.77
CA ILE A 700 -51.13 -13.05 11.06
C ILE A 700 -50.54 -12.10 12.10
N VAL A 701 -49.22 -12.15 12.30
CA VAL A 701 -48.48 -11.19 13.13
C VAL A 701 -48.05 -10.02 12.24
N VAL A 702 -48.71 -8.88 12.40
CA VAL A 702 -48.28 -7.62 11.78
C VAL A 702 -47.19 -7.00 12.65
N GLY A 703 -45.94 -7.08 12.21
CA GLY A 703 -44.84 -6.31 12.79
C GLY A 703 -45.06 -4.83 12.51
N ALA A 704 -45.37 -4.06 13.56
CA ALA A 704 -45.60 -2.63 13.46
C ALA A 704 -44.27 -1.90 13.22
N ASP A 705 -44.12 -1.28 12.05
CA ASP A 705 -43.23 -0.15 11.89
C ASP A 705 -44.07 1.06 11.46
N GLN A 706 -44.06 2.08 12.32
CA GLN A 706 -44.96 3.22 12.21
C GLN A 706 -44.56 4.14 11.06
N ARG A 707 -45.46 4.34 10.10
CA ARG A 707 -45.58 5.62 9.40
C ARG A 707 -46.98 6.15 9.59
N GLN A 708 -47.06 7.30 10.26
CA GLN A 708 -48.26 8.11 10.39
C GLN A 708 -48.83 8.42 9.00
N VAL A 709 -50.06 8.00 8.77
CA VAL A 709 -50.91 8.61 7.74
C VAL A 709 -51.51 9.86 8.38
N ASN A 710 -51.27 10.98 7.72
CA ASN A 710 -51.70 12.31 8.14
C ASN A 710 -53.18 12.49 7.74
N ASP A 711 -54.10 12.06 8.59
CA ASP A 711 -55.51 12.37 8.43
C ASP A 711 -55.77 13.72 9.10
N GLY A 712 -55.88 14.76 8.28
CA GLY A 712 -56.21 16.10 8.73
C GLY A 712 -57.59 16.13 9.38
N ASP A 713 -57.60 16.28 10.71
CA ASP A 713 -58.53 17.13 11.47
C ASP A 713 -57.95 17.38 12.88
N GLY A 714 -58.18 18.60 13.38
CA GLY A 714 -57.30 19.28 14.32
C GLY A 714 -57.29 18.87 15.80
N VAL A 715 -56.11 19.11 16.40
CA VAL A 715 -55.79 19.62 17.76
C VAL A 715 -56.35 18.87 18.97
N HIS A 716 -55.46 18.33 19.82
CA HIS A 716 -55.26 18.75 21.22
C HIS A 716 -54.04 18.04 21.85
N TYR A 717 -53.20 18.82 22.53
CA TYR A 717 -51.97 18.43 23.24
C TYR A 717 -52.20 17.45 24.41
N TRP A 718 -51.21 16.60 24.70
CA TRP A 718 -50.59 16.58 26.04
C TRP A 718 -49.19 15.94 26.03
N ALA A 719 -48.27 16.62 26.71
CA ALA A 719 -46.86 16.30 26.87
C ALA A 719 -46.63 15.34 28.04
N GLY A 720 -45.58 14.51 27.93
CA GLY A 720 -45.07 13.71 29.03
C GLY A 720 -43.59 13.41 28.80
N ALA A 721 -42.73 14.31 29.27
CA ALA A 721 -41.29 14.20 29.24
C ALA A 721 -40.77 13.12 30.21
N TYR A 722 -39.75 12.37 29.82
CA TYR A 722 -38.68 11.95 30.74
C TYR A 722 -37.33 11.94 30.02
N SER A 723 -36.46 12.83 30.47
CA SER A 723 -35.04 12.94 30.14
C SER A 723 -34.22 12.07 31.09
N ILE A 724 -33.23 11.31 30.58
CA ILE A 724 -32.01 10.95 31.33
C ILE A 724 -30.80 11.03 30.37
N ALA A 725 -29.68 11.49 30.93
CA ALA A 725 -28.50 12.14 30.35
C ALA A 725 -27.52 11.26 29.53
N PRO A 726 -26.53 11.86 28.83
CA PRO A 726 -25.61 11.21 27.90
C PRO A 726 -24.27 10.86 28.56
N SER A 727 -23.83 9.59 28.50
CA SER A 727 -22.40 9.18 28.51
C SER A 727 -22.25 7.65 28.56
N ILE A 728 -22.21 6.96 27.41
CA ILE A 728 -21.51 5.67 27.27
C ILE A 728 -20.93 5.64 25.85
N GLN A 729 -19.60 5.61 25.73
CA GLN A 729 -18.95 5.29 24.46
C GLN A 729 -19.26 3.83 24.09
N PRO A 730 -19.69 3.53 22.85
CA PRO A 730 -19.85 2.14 22.44
C PRO A 730 -18.47 1.45 22.45
N PRO A 731 -18.37 0.22 22.97
CA PRO A 731 -17.13 -0.54 22.89
C PRO A 731 -16.75 -0.75 21.42
N VAL A 732 -15.45 -0.63 21.13
CA VAL A 732 -14.85 -1.04 19.86
C VAL A 732 -15.29 -2.48 19.57
N PRO A 733 -15.93 -2.77 18.42
CA PRO A 733 -16.27 -4.14 18.07
C PRO A 733 -14.96 -4.93 17.90
N PRO A 734 -14.85 -6.15 18.44
CA PRO A 734 -13.74 -7.02 18.07
C PRO A 734 -13.78 -7.30 16.56
N PRO A 735 -12.63 -7.63 15.93
CA PRO A 735 -12.56 -7.92 14.50
C PRO A 735 -13.61 -8.98 14.12
N VAL A 736 -14.41 -8.69 13.10
CA VAL A 736 -15.39 -9.63 12.55
C VAL A 736 -14.63 -10.83 12.00
N ASP A 737 -14.91 -12.00 12.57
CA ASP A 737 -14.37 -13.26 12.09
C ASP A 737 -14.83 -13.50 10.63
N PRO A 738 -13.91 -13.59 9.66
CA PRO A 738 -14.25 -13.85 8.27
C PRO A 738 -14.93 -15.21 8.05
N GLU A 739 -14.91 -16.13 9.03
CA GLU A 739 -15.62 -17.40 8.96
C GLU A 739 -17.12 -17.30 9.30
N LEU A 740 -17.57 -16.24 9.98
CA LEU A 740 -18.98 -16.10 10.39
C LEU A 740 -19.98 -16.10 9.20
N PRO A 741 -19.75 -15.37 8.10
CA PRO A 741 -20.62 -15.43 6.93
C PRO A 741 -20.57 -16.80 6.24
N TRP A 742 -19.41 -17.44 6.24
CA TRP A 742 -19.18 -18.76 5.67
C TRP A 742 -19.88 -19.86 6.45
N ASN A 743 -19.95 -19.75 7.77
CA ASN A 743 -20.70 -20.66 8.63
C ASN A 743 -22.20 -20.57 8.37
N ILE A 744 -22.73 -19.36 8.14
CA ILE A 744 -24.13 -19.17 7.68
C ILE A 744 -24.34 -19.89 6.33
N LEU A 745 -23.43 -19.73 5.37
CA LEU A 745 -23.54 -20.38 4.05
C LEU A 745 -23.39 -21.91 4.11
N LYS A 746 -22.57 -22.46 5.01
CA LYS A 746 -22.32 -23.90 5.16
C LYS A 746 -23.43 -24.60 5.95
N ASP A 747 -23.96 -23.99 7.02
CA ASP A 747 -25.03 -24.58 7.83
C ASP A 747 -26.36 -24.74 7.07
N HIS A 748 -26.65 -23.85 6.12
CA HIS A 748 -27.87 -23.94 5.30
C HIS A 748 -27.83 -24.98 4.17
N SER A 749 -26.65 -25.53 3.83
CA SER A 749 -26.48 -26.55 2.77
C SER A 749 -26.71 -28.00 3.23
N ASN A 750 -26.80 -28.25 4.55
CA ASN A 750 -27.00 -29.58 5.13
C ASN A 750 -28.47 -29.94 5.39
N HIS A 751 -29.38 -29.67 4.44
CA HIS A 751 -30.77 -30.12 4.52
C HIS A 751 -30.94 -31.61 4.16
N LYS A 752 -30.27 -32.50 4.91
CA LYS A 752 -30.78 -33.85 5.19
C LYS A 752 -31.33 -33.84 6.63
N GLY A 753 -32.60 -33.50 6.78
CA GLY A 753 -33.36 -33.67 8.02
C GLY A 753 -32.70 -33.10 9.27
N PHE A 754 -33.03 -31.86 9.64
CA PHE A 754 -32.58 -31.32 10.93
C PHE A 754 -33.30 -32.03 12.08
N THR A 755 -32.61 -32.99 12.68
CA THR A 755 -32.36 -32.98 14.12
C THR A 755 -30.89 -32.57 14.26
N GLN A 756 -30.57 -31.43 14.87
CA GLN A 756 -29.19 -31.10 15.19
C GLN A 756 -29.03 -30.76 16.66
N THR A 757 -28.02 -31.41 17.21
CA THR A 757 -27.49 -31.42 18.57
C THR A 757 -26.54 -30.24 18.76
N PHE A 758 -26.54 -29.61 19.94
CA PHE A 758 -25.45 -28.72 20.35
C PHE A 758 -24.59 -29.44 21.38
N GLU A 759 -23.28 -29.52 21.14
CA GLU A 759 -22.28 -29.87 22.15
C GLU A 759 -21.87 -28.61 22.92
N ASP A 760 -21.83 -28.71 24.25
CA ASP A 760 -21.02 -27.80 25.06
C ASP A 760 -19.74 -28.51 25.54
N ALA A 761 -18.81 -27.71 26.07
CA ALA A 761 -17.43 -28.08 26.38
C ALA A 761 -17.23 -29.21 27.43
N ARG A 762 -18.26 -29.97 27.83
CA ARG A 762 -18.14 -31.11 28.76
C ARG A 762 -18.93 -32.38 28.41
N GLY A 763 -19.53 -32.49 27.22
CA GLY A 763 -19.90 -33.79 26.62
C GLY A 763 -20.95 -34.66 27.35
N CYS A 764 -22.08 -34.10 27.80
CA CYS A 764 -23.24 -34.88 28.31
C CYS A 764 -24.57 -34.51 27.62
N LEU A 765 -25.27 -35.51 27.05
CA LEU A 765 -26.58 -35.39 26.37
C LEU A 765 -27.77 -35.29 27.35
N VAL A 766 -28.70 -34.35 27.11
CA VAL A 766 -30.06 -34.34 27.71
C VAL A 766 -31.11 -33.93 26.67
N TYR A 767 -32.17 -34.73 26.49
CA TYR A 767 -33.31 -34.47 25.59
C TYR A 767 -34.40 -33.63 26.29
N VAL A 768 -34.94 -32.61 25.64
CA VAL A 768 -36.15 -31.90 26.11
C VAL A 768 -37.13 -31.70 24.96
N SER A 769 -38.37 -32.19 25.11
CA SER A 769 -39.49 -31.88 24.23
C SER A 769 -40.47 -30.93 24.93
N ARG A 770 -40.77 -29.81 24.25
CA ARG A 770 -41.79 -28.78 24.57
C ARG A 770 -41.55 -27.89 25.81
N ILE A 771 -41.50 -26.57 25.58
CA ILE A 771 -41.52 -25.52 26.62
C ILE A 771 -42.91 -24.87 26.58
N ASP A 772 -43.65 -24.92 27.69
CA ASP A 772 -44.87 -24.13 27.89
C ASP A 772 -44.52 -22.89 28.71
N LEU A 773 -44.69 -21.69 28.11
CA LEU A 773 -44.59 -20.42 28.81
C LEU A 773 -46.00 -19.94 29.20
N ARG A 774 -46.25 -19.77 30.50
CA ARG A 774 -47.42 -19.04 30.99
C ARG A 774 -46.97 -17.81 31.77
N ARG A 775 -47.55 -16.66 31.40
CA ARG A 775 -47.39 -15.39 32.11
C ARG A 775 -48.20 -15.43 33.41
N VAL A 776 -47.56 -15.09 34.53
CA VAL A 776 -48.22 -14.78 35.80
C VAL A 776 -48.13 -13.27 36.09
N PRO A 777 -49.02 -12.73 36.95
CA PRO A 777 -49.31 -11.29 37.00
C PRO A 777 -48.14 -10.36 37.37
N ASP A 778 -47.02 -10.88 37.88
CA ASP A 778 -45.98 -10.03 38.50
C ASP A 778 -44.66 -9.96 37.70
N GLY A 779 -44.67 -10.33 36.41
CA GLY A 779 -43.61 -9.94 35.47
C GLY A 779 -42.37 -10.86 35.34
N GLU A 780 -42.33 -12.03 35.97
CA GLU A 780 -41.31 -13.06 35.72
C GLU A 780 -41.89 -14.33 35.07
N PHE A 781 -41.08 -14.99 34.22
CA PHE A 781 -41.42 -16.27 33.57
C PHE A 781 -40.86 -17.45 34.37
N THR A 782 -41.66 -18.47 34.65
CA THR A 782 -41.20 -19.72 35.30
C THR A 782 -41.23 -20.89 34.31
N VAL A 783 -40.12 -21.64 34.20
CA VAL A 783 -40.00 -22.86 33.37
C VAL A 783 -40.24 -24.10 34.24
N ARG A 784 -41.16 -25.00 33.83
CA ARG A 784 -41.32 -26.33 34.44
C ARG A 784 -41.22 -27.42 33.39
N PHE A 785 -40.41 -28.45 33.66
CA PHE A 785 -40.29 -29.66 32.85
C PHE A 785 -41.36 -30.68 33.26
N LYS A 786 -42.11 -31.23 32.29
CA LYS A 786 -42.98 -32.40 32.50
C LYS A 786 -42.40 -33.61 31.75
N PRO A 787 -42.07 -34.72 32.42
CA PRO A 787 -41.68 -35.94 31.71
C PRO A 787 -42.93 -36.64 31.14
N ALA A 788 -42.90 -37.00 29.86
CA ALA A 788 -43.84 -37.94 29.27
C ALA A 788 -43.31 -39.36 29.49
N VAL A 789 -43.99 -40.14 30.35
CA VAL A 789 -43.73 -41.57 30.54
C VAL A 789 -44.93 -42.34 30.00
N HIS A 790 -44.68 -43.30 29.12
CA HIS A 790 -45.43 -44.55 29.11
C HIS A 790 -44.44 -45.72 29.14
N GLN A 791 -44.70 -46.65 30.07
CA GLN A 791 -43.84 -47.73 30.55
C GLN A 791 -43.74 -48.94 29.61
N THR A 792 -42.73 -49.77 29.91
CA THR A 792 -42.34 -51.16 29.54
C THR A 792 -41.16 -51.17 28.56
N GLU A 793 -39.94 -51.59 28.89
CA GLU A 793 -39.48 -52.65 29.80
C GLU A 793 -38.19 -52.25 30.54
N LEU A 794 -37.94 -52.95 31.65
CA LEU A 794 -36.87 -52.75 32.62
C LEU A 794 -36.20 -54.11 32.82
N SER A 795 -35.02 -54.32 32.24
CA SER A 795 -34.02 -55.30 32.70
C SER A 795 -32.76 -55.20 31.86
N ASP A 796 -31.61 -55.40 32.50
CA ASP A 796 -30.27 -55.64 31.92
C ASP A 796 -29.37 -54.41 31.67
N ALA A 797 -28.83 -53.85 32.75
CA ALA A 797 -27.40 -53.56 32.88
C ALA A 797 -27.05 -53.03 34.28
N LEU A 798 -27.21 -53.87 35.30
CA LEU A 798 -26.57 -53.65 36.59
C LEU A 798 -26.18 -54.99 37.20
N ARG A 799 -25.00 -55.50 36.81
CA ARG A 799 -24.20 -56.53 37.50
C ARG A 799 -22.94 -56.85 36.70
N LEU A 800 -21.78 -56.30 37.09
CA LEU A 800 -20.64 -57.10 37.55
C LEU A 800 -19.50 -56.17 38.03
N PHE A 801 -19.11 -56.40 39.28
CA PHE A 801 -17.87 -55.96 39.92
C PHE A 801 -17.04 -57.24 40.17
N GLU A 802 -15.71 -57.08 40.25
CA GLU A 802 -14.69 -57.98 40.87
C GLU A 802 -13.82 -58.95 40.02
N HIS A 803 -12.51 -58.62 40.05
CA HIS A 803 -11.32 -59.45 40.42
C HIS A 803 -10.30 -60.00 39.38
N ASN A 804 -9.09 -59.39 39.44
CA ASN A 804 -7.69 -59.90 39.53
C ASN A 804 -6.99 -60.70 38.40
N SER A 805 -5.89 -60.19 37.81
CA SER A 805 -4.42 -60.29 38.12
C SER A 805 -3.76 -61.58 37.57
N SER A 806 -2.64 -61.62 36.85
CA SER A 806 -1.22 -61.26 37.11
C SER A 806 -0.41 -61.49 35.78
N GLU A 807 0.75 -60.89 35.46
CA GLU A 807 2.12 -61.18 35.94
C GLU A 807 3.15 -60.16 35.36
N TRP A 808 4.24 -59.92 36.10
CA TRP A 808 5.52 -59.23 35.77
C TRP A 808 6.67 -60.23 36.04
N PRO A 809 7.91 -60.07 35.51
CA PRO A 809 9.01 -59.42 36.27
C PRO A 809 10.11 -58.68 35.43
N ALA A 810 10.70 -57.56 35.91
CA ALA A 810 12.10 -57.34 36.41
C ALA A 810 13.23 -57.49 35.35
N GLU A 811 14.33 -56.72 35.22
CA GLU A 811 15.15 -55.84 36.08
C GLU A 811 16.26 -55.13 35.22
N LEU A 812 16.72 -53.93 35.62
CA LEU A 812 18.08 -53.26 35.46
C LEU A 812 18.68 -53.05 34.02
N GLU A 813 19.36 -51.97 33.60
CA GLU A 813 20.27 -51.00 34.25
C GLU A 813 20.57 -49.76 33.33
N THR A 814 20.66 -48.55 33.93
CA THR A 814 21.47 -47.32 33.63
C THR A 814 21.94 -47.00 32.18
N SER A 815 21.81 -45.80 31.59
CA SER A 815 22.12 -44.39 31.98
C SER A 815 21.59 -43.50 30.81
N GLU A 816 21.15 -42.24 30.91
CA GLU A 816 21.55 -41.06 31.69
C GLU A 816 20.33 -40.27 32.20
N LEU A 817 20.49 -39.72 33.41
CA LEU A 817 19.54 -38.92 34.18
C LEU A 817 19.81 -37.42 33.98
N LEU A 818 18.78 -36.59 33.81
CA LEU A 818 18.36 -35.66 34.87
C LEU A 818 16.96 -35.04 34.64
N PRO A 819 16.08 -35.03 35.66
CA PRO A 819 14.76 -34.37 35.74
C PRO A 819 14.87 -33.01 36.48
N VAL A 820 13.83 -32.23 36.84
CA VAL A 820 12.88 -32.41 37.96
C VAL A 820 11.95 -31.19 38.06
N ARG A 821 10.74 -31.43 38.60
CA ARG A 821 9.65 -30.53 38.99
C ARG A 821 9.95 -29.61 40.21
N HIS A 822 9.13 -28.55 40.31
CA HIS A 822 8.54 -27.94 41.53
C HIS A 822 9.45 -27.12 42.48
N GLU A 823 9.07 -25.85 42.70
CA GLU A 823 8.79 -25.28 44.02
C GLU A 823 8.00 -23.95 43.93
N LEU A 824 7.05 -23.78 44.86
CA LEU A 824 6.18 -22.61 45.11
C LEU A 824 6.91 -21.58 45.99
N PHE A 825 6.57 -20.28 45.93
CA PHE A 825 6.51 -19.40 47.13
C PHE A 825 5.79 -18.06 46.83
N GLN A 826 4.72 -17.79 47.59
CA GLN A 826 4.22 -16.45 47.97
C GLN A 826 4.97 -16.01 49.23
N ASP A 827 5.39 -14.75 49.39
CA ASP A 827 4.88 -13.88 50.49
C ASP A 827 5.44 -12.44 50.55
N HIS A 828 4.65 -11.56 51.21
CA HIS A 828 4.94 -10.26 51.86
C HIS A 828 5.30 -9.00 51.02
N PHE A 829 4.54 -7.88 50.92
CA PHE A 829 3.72 -6.99 51.80
C PHE A 829 4.46 -5.73 52.36
N ASN A 830 3.99 -4.55 51.93
CA ASN A 830 4.07 -3.16 52.47
C ASN A 830 5.31 -2.25 52.30
N ARG A 831 5.15 -1.09 51.64
CA ARG A 831 4.56 0.23 52.05
C ARG A 831 4.43 1.12 50.79
N SER A 832 3.27 1.57 50.29
CA SER A 832 2.32 2.64 50.70
C SER A 832 2.81 4.10 50.65
N LEU A 833 2.15 4.85 49.75
CA LEU A 833 1.76 6.29 49.76
C LEU A 833 2.82 7.40 49.55
N GLU A 834 2.67 8.21 48.48
CA GLU A 834 2.15 9.61 48.55
C GLU A 834 2.16 10.36 47.19
N GLN A 835 1.08 11.12 46.92
CA GLN A 835 0.97 12.38 46.13
C GLN A 835 1.15 12.27 44.58
N MET A 836 0.18 12.55 43.70
CA MET A 836 -0.76 13.68 43.53
C MET A 836 -0.13 15.09 43.70
N VAL A 837 -0.16 15.86 42.60
CA VAL A 837 0.08 17.31 42.45
C VAL A 837 1.55 17.74 42.28
N HIS A 838 1.91 18.19 41.07
CA HIS A 838 2.32 19.59 40.86
C HIS A 838 2.56 19.94 39.37
N LEU A 839 1.67 20.79 38.85
CA LEU A 839 1.99 21.82 37.86
C LEU A 839 3.20 22.65 38.35
N PRO A 840 3.90 23.30 37.42
CA PRO A 840 4.07 24.73 37.59
C PRO A 840 3.66 25.48 36.32
N SER A 841 2.51 26.15 36.39
CA SER A 841 2.29 27.40 35.68
C SER A 841 2.56 28.55 36.65
N LYS A 842 3.50 29.42 36.28
CA LYS A 842 3.44 30.90 36.46
C LYS A 842 4.79 31.52 36.07
N PHE A 843 4.82 32.15 34.90
CA PHE A 843 5.12 33.57 34.85
C PHE A 843 4.11 34.25 33.93
N ALA A 844 3.46 35.27 34.47
CA ALA A 844 2.61 36.19 33.75
C ALA A 844 3.49 37.29 33.14
N ALA A 845 3.20 37.70 31.90
CA ALA A 845 3.14 39.10 31.52
C ALA A 845 2.32 39.26 30.21
N PRO A 846 1.50 40.31 30.09
CA PRO A 846 0.57 40.54 28.99
C PRO A 846 1.14 41.47 27.91
N GLY A 847 0.65 41.37 26.67
CA GLY A 847 0.99 42.32 25.62
C GLY A 847 0.10 42.18 24.40
N HIS A 848 -0.84 43.12 24.26
CA HIS A 848 -1.65 43.40 23.08
C HIS A 848 -0.83 43.40 21.77
N PHE A 849 -1.41 42.91 20.66
CA PHE A 849 -1.95 43.72 19.56
C PHE A 849 -2.23 42.86 18.31
N ALA A 850 -3.42 43.08 17.73
CA ALA A 850 -3.71 43.09 16.29
C ALA A 850 -3.58 41.78 15.46
N ASN A 851 -4.75 41.25 15.10
CA ASN A 851 -5.08 40.88 13.70
C ASN A 851 -4.67 42.07 12.76
N PRO A 852 -4.28 41.91 11.48
CA PRO A 852 -5.07 41.13 10.52
C PRO A 852 -4.37 40.59 9.23
N VAL A 853 -5.17 39.89 8.41
CA VAL A 853 -5.19 39.90 6.92
C VAL A 853 -4.20 39.01 6.11
N ILE A 854 -4.80 38.02 5.42
CA ILE A 854 -4.79 37.70 3.97
C ILE A 854 -3.45 37.83 3.19
N GLY A 855 -3.09 36.73 2.50
CA GLY A 855 -2.72 36.80 1.08
C GLY A 855 -1.31 36.32 0.72
N HIS A 856 -1.16 35.03 0.43
CA HIS A 856 -0.81 34.46 -0.89
C HIS A 856 -0.43 32.99 -0.76
#